data_AF-A0A8J7PA94-F1
#
_entry.id   AF-A0A8J7PA94-F1
#
_cell.length_a   1.000
_cell.length_b   1.000
_cell.length_c   1.000
_cell.angle_alpha   90.00
_cell.angle_beta   90.00
_cell.angle_gamma   90.00
#
_symmetry.space_group_name_H-M   'P 1'
#
loop_
_entity.id
_entity.type
_entity.pdbx_description
1 polymer ?
#
loop_
_entity_poly.entity_id
_entity_poly.type
_entity_poly.pdbx_seq_one_letter_code
_entity_poly.pdbx_strand_id
1 'polypeptide(L)'
;MKADRVEIKFPAPAVLNLESQFAHILTDEAINFLVTLSDSFESRRQQCLLDRSRKQRYIDNRKALYFACSSLAIGQEDWKAAPCPAEIEKRQVEITGPVDAKTIINALNSSADVFMADFEDSSSPSFANMLSGQANLYNAVRRHLKFTDKEGKNYSLKADAKTVLMVRPRGWHLEEAHILIDGKPISASLFDFGLFFFHNAKELISRGSRPYFYLPKLETHLEARLWNDIFNLAQDLLGIERGTIRATVLIETIVASYEMEAILFELKDHAAGLNAGRWDYIFSLVKRFRQHPSKVLPDRSELTMEVSFMQAYCRRLVDIAHRHGVHAIGGMSAFIPNRRDAAANKLAFEQVAQDKRREANQGFDGTWVAHPDLIAIARQEFAQVLGERSNQKERVLLDTERVKPEELCYMDKVSLKVSEIGARLNIEVSLLYLSAWLAGRGAVAIHNLMEDAATAEISRAQLWQWLKHSALMTNGERFSRKLFRKYLREEFNRLLQEQTHKEQSHYLQQARTILEKVVLRQGFVEFITTEAYAYLLDNETTNIKSQTIMNTQQENQEEAQSHNEIISEAALMEAEWKVQERWQGIKRPYSGEDVMRLRPSILPDCNLARHGCELLWQRMHTLPQVIALGAMTGAQAVQMAKAGLQAIYLSGWQVAADANLAGQTFPDQSLYPSNSAPALVRRLNSALMRHDQILNLTGQGSTDCYLPIVADAEAGFGGPLQAFELMKQMIEAGAAAVHFEDQLAAEKKCGHMGGKVLVPTSQFIRTLAAARMAADIMNVPTLIVARTDALDATLLTSDIDERDRPFIVPGSERTSEGFYRVKGGLDAVIARGLAYAPYADLVWFESSRPDLEEARLFAEAIHARYPGKLLAYNCSPSFNWKKNLDDATIARFNSELGKMGYKFQFITLAGWHAVNLSAYKLSQEYALEGMPAYVRLQEEEFALADQGYSAVRHQAEVGAGWFDRLLLSITGGESSTTALSGSTESEQFHDQKK
;
A
#
# COMPACT_ATOMS: atom_id res chain seq x y z
N MET A 1 -4.59 -31.75 19.32
CA MET A 1 -3.21 -31.30 19.61
C MET A 1 -3.07 -29.86 19.13
N LYS A 2 -3.27 -28.85 19.99
CA LYS A 2 -3.01 -27.42 19.69
C LYS A 2 -3.16 -26.46 20.92
N ALA A 3 -3.25 -26.98 22.15
CA ALA A 3 -3.50 -26.15 23.35
C ALA A 3 -2.36 -25.16 23.68
N ASP A 4 -1.14 -25.40 23.19
CA ASP A 4 0.04 -24.59 23.54
C ASP A 4 0.25 -23.34 22.65
N ARG A 5 -0.59 -23.11 21.62
CA ARG A 5 -0.42 -21.99 20.66
C ARG A 5 -1.34 -20.80 20.91
N VAL A 6 -2.41 -20.97 21.69
CA VAL A 6 -3.42 -19.93 21.96
C VAL A 6 -3.30 -19.46 23.39
N GLU A 7 -3.14 -18.15 23.58
CA GLU A 7 -3.14 -17.51 24.89
C GLU A 7 -4.34 -16.55 24.97
N ILE A 8 -5.20 -16.73 25.97
CA ILE A 8 -6.30 -15.81 26.25
C ILE A 8 -5.96 -15.01 27.51
N LYS A 9 -5.86 -13.69 27.37
CA LYS A 9 -5.54 -12.75 28.45
C LYS A 9 -6.83 -12.13 28.98
N PHE A 10 -7.19 -12.40 30.22
CA PHE A 10 -8.34 -11.77 30.87
C PHE A 10 -7.90 -10.55 31.73
N PRO A 11 -8.64 -9.43 31.71
CA PRO A 11 -8.29 -8.23 32.49
C PRO A 11 -8.50 -8.38 34.01
N ALA A 12 -7.67 -7.71 34.82
CA ALA A 12 -7.60 -7.83 36.27
C ALA A 12 -8.25 -6.62 36.98
N PRO A 13 -9.50 -6.76 37.47
CA PRO A 13 -9.72 -7.35 38.78
C PRO A 13 -10.82 -8.43 38.83
N ALA A 14 -11.26 -8.95 37.69
CA ALA A 14 -12.37 -9.91 37.59
C ALA A 14 -11.98 -11.23 36.90
N VAL A 15 -10.73 -11.68 37.08
CA VAL A 15 -10.14 -12.89 36.46
C VAL A 15 -11.05 -14.13 36.61
N LEU A 16 -11.74 -14.29 37.75
CA LEU A 16 -12.62 -15.44 38.01
C LEU A 16 -14.04 -15.33 37.43
N ASN A 17 -14.52 -14.13 37.08
CA ASN A 17 -15.92 -13.93 36.69
C ASN A 17 -16.12 -13.87 35.17
N LEU A 18 -15.20 -13.27 34.40
CA LEU A 18 -15.34 -13.17 32.94
C LEU A 18 -15.12 -14.53 32.24
N GLU A 19 -14.10 -15.27 32.65
CA GLU A 19 -13.79 -16.60 32.08
C GLU A 19 -14.95 -17.59 32.28
N SER A 20 -15.46 -17.68 33.50
CA SER A 20 -16.60 -18.54 33.82
C SER A 20 -17.91 -18.06 33.20
N GLN A 21 -18.15 -16.73 33.14
CA GLN A 21 -19.35 -16.15 32.53
C GLN A 21 -19.42 -16.39 31.02
N PHE A 22 -18.29 -16.34 30.31
CA PHE A 22 -18.23 -16.42 28.85
C PHE A 22 -17.64 -17.73 28.30
N ALA A 23 -17.44 -18.75 29.14
CA ALA A 23 -16.98 -20.08 28.73
C ALA A 23 -17.84 -20.70 27.61
N HIS A 24 -19.14 -20.40 27.59
CA HIS A 24 -20.07 -20.85 26.54
C HIS A 24 -19.89 -20.14 25.19
N ILE A 25 -19.15 -19.03 25.15
CA ILE A 25 -18.78 -18.30 23.93
C ILE A 25 -17.36 -18.68 23.49
N LEU A 26 -16.42 -18.79 24.42
CA LEU A 26 -15.02 -19.16 24.17
C LEU A 26 -14.80 -20.67 24.31
N THR A 27 -15.66 -21.49 23.72
CA THR A 27 -15.51 -22.95 23.67
C THR A 27 -14.29 -23.36 22.85
N ASP A 28 -13.66 -24.49 23.15
CA ASP A 28 -12.50 -25.02 22.41
C ASP A 28 -12.77 -25.11 20.89
N GLU A 29 -13.98 -25.50 20.49
CA GLU A 29 -14.36 -25.60 19.08
C GLU A 29 -14.44 -24.23 18.40
N ALA A 30 -14.98 -23.22 19.09
CA ALA A 30 -15.03 -21.85 18.59
C ALA A 30 -13.63 -21.24 18.47
N ILE A 31 -12.76 -21.48 19.46
CA ILE A 31 -11.36 -21.05 19.41
C ILE A 31 -10.62 -21.74 18.27
N ASN A 32 -10.80 -23.05 18.08
CA ASN A 32 -10.17 -23.77 16.96
C ASN A 32 -10.69 -23.28 15.60
N PHE A 33 -11.96 -22.89 15.51
CA PHE A 33 -12.52 -22.24 14.32
C PHE A 33 -11.83 -20.90 14.03
N LEU A 34 -11.65 -20.04 15.05
CA LEU A 34 -10.90 -18.78 14.92
C LEU A 34 -9.44 -19.00 14.52
N VAL A 35 -8.76 -19.98 15.12
CA VAL A 35 -7.38 -20.35 14.77
C VAL A 35 -7.30 -20.78 13.31
N THR A 36 -8.26 -21.56 12.83
CA THR A 36 -8.28 -22.02 11.43
C THR A 36 -8.46 -20.84 10.46
N LEU A 37 -9.34 -19.89 10.78
CA LEU A 37 -9.49 -18.67 9.99
C LEU A 37 -8.21 -17.82 10.01
N SER A 38 -7.60 -17.64 11.18
CA SER A 38 -6.35 -16.88 11.35
C SER A 38 -5.19 -17.51 10.59
N ASP A 39 -4.93 -18.82 10.78
CA ASP A 39 -3.90 -19.60 10.07
C ASP A 39 -4.06 -19.45 8.54
N SER A 40 -5.29 -19.32 8.03
CA SER A 40 -5.59 -19.25 6.59
C SER A 40 -5.47 -17.84 6.00
N PHE A 41 -5.75 -16.78 6.77
CA PHE A 41 -6.02 -15.46 6.21
C PHE A 41 -5.25 -14.29 6.82
N GLU A 42 -4.60 -14.46 7.98
CA GLU A 42 -3.91 -13.35 8.65
C GLU A 42 -2.78 -12.76 7.79
N SER A 43 -2.01 -13.59 7.10
CA SER A 43 -0.95 -13.13 6.18
C SER A 43 -1.51 -12.26 5.05
N ARG A 44 -2.68 -12.63 4.51
CA ARG A 44 -3.35 -11.88 3.44
C ARG A 44 -4.01 -10.60 3.96
N ARG A 45 -4.54 -10.59 5.19
CA ARG A 45 -4.98 -9.35 5.86
C ARG A 45 -3.83 -8.37 5.96
N GLN A 46 -2.67 -8.81 6.45
CA GLN A 46 -1.47 -7.97 6.56
C GLN A 46 -1.03 -7.44 5.20
N GLN A 47 -1.06 -8.28 4.16
CA GLN A 47 -0.77 -7.84 2.79
C GLN A 47 -1.73 -6.72 2.32
N CYS A 48 -3.04 -6.85 2.58
CA CYS A 48 -4.00 -5.79 2.26
C CYS A 48 -3.69 -4.47 2.99
N LEU A 49 -3.34 -4.53 4.28
CA LEU A 49 -2.94 -3.35 5.06
C LEU A 49 -1.66 -2.69 4.51
N LEU A 50 -0.70 -3.49 4.04
CA LEU A 50 0.50 -2.97 3.37
C LEU A 50 0.18 -2.33 2.01
N ASP A 51 -0.77 -2.89 1.27
CA ASP A 51 -1.21 -2.33 -0.01
C ASP A 51 -1.93 -0.98 0.17
N ARG A 52 -2.66 -0.78 1.28
CA ARG A 52 -3.15 0.57 1.66
C ARG A 52 -2.00 1.56 1.79
N SER A 53 -0.90 1.18 2.46
CA SER A 53 0.29 2.02 2.61
C SER A 53 1.00 2.31 1.27
N ARG A 54 1.00 1.36 0.32
CA ARG A 54 1.51 1.57 -1.04
C ARG A 54 0.62 2.55 -1.82
N LYS A 55 -0.71 2.34 -1.79
CA LYS A 55 -1.69 3.22 -2.44
C LYS A 55 -1.62 4.63 -1.87
N GLN A 56 -1.41 4.76 -0.56
CA GLN A 56 -1.22 6.06 0.07
C GLN A 56 0.02 6.80 -0.45
N ARG A 57 1.16 6.12 -0.61
CA ARG A 57 2.37 6.73 -1.21
C ARG A 57 2.10 7.19 -2.64
N TYR A 58 1.33 6.43 -3.41
CA TYR A 58 0.88 6.81 -4.74
C TYR A 58 0.08 8.13 -4.72
N ILE A 59 -0.88 8.26 -3.80
CA ILE A 59 -1.70 9.48 -3.65
C ILE A 59 -0.86 10.66 -3.12
N ASP A 60 0.03 10.43 -2.15
CA ASP A 60 0.93 11.46 -1.60
C ASP A 60 1.81 12.10 -2.70
N ASN A 61 2.22 11.30 -3.70
CA ASN A 61 2.95 11.74 -4.90
C ASN A 61 2.07 12.43 -5.96
N ARG A 62 0.89 12.93 -5.56
CA ARG A 62 -0.06 13.70 -6.37
C ARG A 62 -0.57 13.00 -7.62
N LYS A 63 -0.52 11.67 -7.66
CA LYS A 63 -1.10 10.91 -8.76
C LYS A 63 -2.62 10.84 -8.62
N ALA A 64 -3.33 11.01 -9.74
CA ALA A 64 -4.79 10.92 -9.77
C ALA A 64 -5.25 9.48 -9.49
N LEU A 65 -6.39 9.37 -8.82
CA LEU A 65 -7.14 8.13 -8.72
C LEU A 65 -8.01 8.00 -9.97
N TYR A 66 -8.01 6.80 -10.55
CA TYR A 66 -8.87 6.44 -11.66
C TYR A 66 -9.81 5.34 -11.20
N PHE A 67 -10.96 5.20 -11.86
CA PHE A 67 -11.75 3.98 -11.70
C PHE A 67 -10.86 2.79 -12.04
N ALA A 68 -10.89 1.75 -11.21
CA ALA A 68 -10.11 0.56 -11.46
C ALA A 68 -10.33 0.13 -12.92
N CYS A 69 -9.24 0.10 -13.69
CA CYS A 69 -9.32 -0.25 -15.10
C CYS A 69 -9.94 -1.65 -15.17
N SER A 70 -10.97 -1.80 -15.99
CA SER A 70 -11.64 -3.07 -16.31
C SER A 70 -10.71 -4.14 -16.88
N SER A 71 -9.39 -3.88 -16.92
CA SER A 71 -8.32 -4.72 -17.44
C SER A 71 -7.92 -5.91 -16.57
N LEU A 72 -8.62 -6.16 -15.45
CA LEU A 72 -8.67 -7.51 -14.84
C LEU A 72 -9.93 -8.22 -15.33
N ALA A 73 -10.03 -8.50 -16.63
CA ALA A 73 -10.95 -9.50 -17.20
C ALA A 73 -12.39 -9.53 -16.62
N ILE A 74 -12.99 -8.37 -16.31
CA ILE A 74 -14.44 -8.29 -16.18
C ILE A 74 -14.90 -8.19 -17.62
N GLY A 75 -15.20 -9.35 -18.21
CA GLY A 75 -15.74 -9.45 -19.56
C GLY A 75 -16.90 -8.47 -19.72
N GLN A 76 -17.14 -8.07 -20.97
CA GLN A 76 -18.28 -7.27 -21.41
C GLN A 76 -19.64 -7.97 -21.19
N GLU A 77 -19.80 -8.74 -20.11
CA GLU A 77 -21.03 -9.43 -19.74
C GLU A 77 -21.75 -8.66 -18.63
N ASP A 78 -23.05 -8.43 -18.83
CA ASP A 78 -23.99 -7.92 -17.83
C ASP A 78 -24.12 -8.91 -16.67
N TRP A 79 -23.24 -8.82 -15.66
CA TRP A 79 -23.30 -9.68 -14.48
C TRP A 79 -24.16 -9.06 -13.36
N LYS A 80 -24.85 -9.92 -12.60
CA LYS A 80 -25.61 -9.57 -11.40
C LYS A 80 -25.05 -10.33 -10.19
N ALA A 81 -25.14 -9.74 -9.01
CA ALA A 81 -24.90 -10.45 -7.76
C ALA A 81 -25.98 -11.53 -7.54
N ALA A 82 -25.71 -12.46 -6.63
CA ALA A 82 -26.67 -13.49 -6.27
C ALA A 82 -27.98 -12.88 -5.72
N PRO A 83 -29.15 -13.49 -6.01
CA PRO A 83 -30.45 -12.93 -5.65
C PRO A 83 -30.57 -12.58 -4.16
N CYS A 84 -31.14 -11.42 -3.89
CA CYS A 84 -31.35 -10.95 -2.54
C CYS A 84 -32.36 -11.87 -1.80
N PRO A 85 -32.09 -12.29 -0.56
CA PRO A 85 -33.02 -13.06 0.24
C PRO A 85 -34.32 -12.29 0.51
N ALA A 86 -35.47 -12.98 0.45
CA ALA A 86 -36.79 -12.38 0.65
C ALA A 86 -36.92 -11.62 1.99
N GLU A 87 -36.29 -12.12 3.05
CA GLU A 87 -36.32 -11.51 4.40
C GLU A 87 -35.71 -10.11 4.44
N ILE A 88 -34.76 -9.82 3.54
CA ILE A 88 -34.06 -8.52 3.45
C ILE A 88 -34.33 -7.82 2.11
N GLU A 89 -35.39 -8.19 1.38
CA GLU A 89 -35.73 -7.52 0.12
C GLU A 89 -36.27 -6.11 0.37
N LYS A 90 -36.94 -5.91 1.51
CA LYS A 90 -37.41 -4.62 2.00
C LYS A 90 -36.50 -4.12 3.12
N ARG A 91 -35.71 -3.08 2.84
CA ARG A 91 -34.73 -2.48 3.77
C ARG A 91 -34.88 -0.97 3.85
N GLN A 92 -36.12 -0.47 3.92
CA GLN A 92 -36.40 0.97 3.83
C GLN A 92 -35.81 1.76 5.00
N VAL A 93 -35.86 1.19 6.21
CA VAL A 93 -35.26 1.81 7.39
C VAL A 93 -34.48 0.77 8.18
N GLU A 94 -33.20 1.06 8.41
CA GLU A 94 -32.35 0.28 9.30
C GLU A 94 -31.97 1.11 10.52
N ILE A 95 -31.98 0.48 11.68
CA ILE A 95 -31.49 1.08 12.93
C ILE A 95 -30.10 0.53 13.24
N THR A 96 -29.18 1.37 13.71
CA THR A 96 -27.84 0.93 14.12
C THR A 96 -27.65 1.13 15.61
N GLY A 97 -26.78 0.33 16.23
CA GLY A 97 -26.41 0.56 17.62
C GLY A 97 -25.44 -0.48 18.20
N PRO A 98 -24.87 -0.18 19.37
CA PRO A 98 -23.93 -1.07 20.03
C PRO A 98 -24.56 -2.40 20.45
N VAL A 99 -23.68 -3.34 20.79
CA VAL A 99 -24.02 -4.73 21.16
C VAL A 99 -24.39 -4.91 22.64
N ASP A 100 -24.81 -3.84 23.33
CA ASP A 100 -25.34 -3.97 24.69
C ASP A 100 -26.77 -4.52 24.69
N ALA A 101 -27.11 -5.27 25.75
CA ALA A 101 -28.37 -6.01 25.82
C ALA A 101 -29.61 -5.12 25.67
N LYS A 102 -29.61 -3.92 26.26
CA LYS A 102 -30.77 -3.01 26.22
C LYS A 102 -30.97 -2.49 24.80
N THR A 103 -29.89 -2.07 24.14
CA THR A 103 -29.92 -1.58 22.76
C THR A 103 -30.37 -2.66 21.80
N ILE A 104 -29.81 -3.88 21.89
CA ILE A 104 -30.22 -5.02 21.06
C ILE A 104 -31.72 -5.29 21.20
N ILE A 105 -32.24 -5.34 22.43
CA ILE A 105 -33.67 -5.59 22.67
C ILE A 105 -34.52 -4.47 22.06
N ASN A 106 -34.16 -3.21 22.29
CA ASN A 106 -34.93 -2.07 21.79
C ASN A 106 -34.93 -1.99 20.26
N ALA A 107 -33.78 -2.24 19.63
CA ALA A 107 -33.64 -2.21 18.19
C ALA A 107 -34.40 -3.36 17.53
N LEU A 108 -34.28 -4.59 18.03
CA LEU A 108 -35.02 -5.74 17.51
C LEU A 108 -36.53 -5.64 17.75
N ASN A 109 -36.96 -4.98 18.84
CA ASN A 109 -38.38 -4.70 19.12
C ASN A 109 -38.92 -3.45 18.41
N SER A 110 -38.07 -2.73 17.67
CA SER A 110 -38.46 -1.54 16.93
C SER A 110 -39.29 -1.92 15.68
N SER A 111 -39.74 -0.90 14.94
CA SER A 111 -40.40 -1.08 13.66
C SER A 111 -39.45 -0.91 12.47
N ALA A 112 -38.12 -0.98 12.69
CA ALA A 112 -37.14 -0.98 11.61
C ALA A 112 -37.21 -2.30 10.82
N ASP A 113 -36.74 -2.28 9.57
CA ASP A 113 -36.64 -3.49 8.75
C ASP A 113 -35.40 -4.32 9.17
N VAL A 114 -34.30 -3.62 9.45
CA VAL A 114 -33.01 -4.20 9.85
C VAL A 114 -32.46 -3.50 11.10
N PHE A 115 -31.80 -4.26 11.97
CA PHE A 115 -30.94 -3.77 13.04
C PHE A 115 -29.50 -4.19 12.75
N MET A 116 -28.62 -3.20 12.57
CA MET A 116 -27.18 -3.42 12.53
C MET A 116 -26.61 -3.39 13.95
N ALA A 117 -26.33 -4.57 14.50
CA ALA A 117 -25.62 -4.72 15.76
C ALA A 117 -24.12 -4.53 15.55
N ASP A 118 -23.56 -3.56 16.27
CA ASP A 118 -22.27 -2.99 15.91
C ASP A 118 -21.16 -3.28 16.93
N PHE A 119 -20.16 -4.05 16.53
CA PHE A 119 -18.90 -4.24 17.28
C PHE A 119 -17.83 -3.19 16.93
N GLU A 120 -18.11 -2.33 15.95
CA GLU A 120 -17.15 -1.38 15.39
C GLU A 120 -17.33 0.02 15.99
N ASP A 121 -17.60 1.06 15.20
CA ASP A 121 -17.45 2.46 15.62
C ASP A 121 -18.34 2.89 16.79
N SER A 122 -19.52 2.29 16.99
CA SER A 122 -20.39 2.62 18.12
C SER A 122 -20.12 1.79 19.37
N SER A 123 -19.12 0.92 19.34
CA SER A 123 -18.67 0.10 20.46
C SER A 123 -17.25 0.48 20.90
N SER A 124 -17.05 0.58 22.22
CA SER A 124 -15.69 0.59 22.78
C SER A 124 -15.23 -0.86 22.91
N PRO A 125 -14.11 -1.27 22.29
CA PRO A 125 -13.69 -2.65 22.14
C PRO A 125 -12.95 -3.18 23.39
N SER A 126 -13.47 -2.88 24.58
CA SER A 126 -13.03 -3.55 25.80
C SER A 126 -13.37 -5.04 25.70
N PHE A 127 -12.56 -5.92 26.27
CA PHE A 127 -12.77 -7.37 26.12
C PHE A 127 -14.14 -7.77 26.69
N ALA A 128 -14.51 -7.15 27.80
CA ALA A 128 -15.81 -7.35 28.43
C ALA A 128 -16.98 -6.93 27.52
N ASN A 129 -16.87 -5.80 26.81
CA ASN A 129 -17.91 -5.36 25.87
C ASN A 129 -18.03 -6.32 24.68
N MET A 130 -16.90 -6.74 24.11
CA MET A 130 -16.90 -7.62 22.93
C MET A 130 -17.46 -9.01 23.26
N LEU A 131 -17.04 -9.63 24.37
CA LEU A 131 -17.59 -10.91 24.81
C LEU A 131 -19.07 -10.80 25.24
N SER A 132 -19.43 -9.74 25.96
CA SER A 132 -20.84 -9.49 26.33
C SER A 132 -21.69 -9.32 25.08
N GLY A 133 -21.20 -8.62 24.07
CA GLY A 133 -21.89 -8.47 22.78
C GLY A 133 -22.16 -9.80 22.11
N GLN A 134 -21.15 -10.68 22.03
CA GLN A 134 -21.30 -12.02 21.46
C GLN A 134 -22.33 -12.84 22.25
N ALA A 135 -22.29 -12.81 23.59
CA ALA A 135 -23.26 -13.48 24.45
C ALA A 135 -24.69 -12.90 24.31
N ASN A 136 -24.81 -11.58 24.15
CA ASN A 136 -26.09 -10.93 23.94
C ASN A 136 -26.71 -11.35 22.60
N LEU A 137 -25.91 -11.38 21.53
CA LEU A 137 -26.36 -11.84 20.21
C LEU A 137 -26.69 -13.34 20.21
N TYR A 138 -25.90 -14.18 20.89
CA TYR A 138 -26.19 -15.59 21.11
C TYR A 138 -27.59 -15.81 21.69
N ASN A 139 -27.92 -15.03 22.73
CA ASN A 139 -29.21 -15.09 23.40
C ASN A 139 -30.33 -14.42 22.59
N ALA A 140 -30.03 -13.36 21.83
CA ALA A 140 -31.01 -12.66 21.00
C ALA A 140 -31.51 -13.55 19.86
N VAL A 141 -30.61 -14.24 19.17
CA VAL A 141 -30.93 -15.19 18.09
C VAL A 141 -31.84 -16.32 18.60
N ARG A 142 -31.58 -16.80 19.81
CA ARG A 142 -32.40 -17.83 20.49
C ARG A 142 -33.67 -17.28 21.16
N ARG A 143 -33.92 -15.97 21.09
CA ARG A 143 -35.03 -15.26 21.75
C ARG A 143 -35.03 -15.37 23.29
N HIS A 144 -33.85 -15.57 23.89
CA HIS A 144 -33.66 -15.70 25.34
C HIS A 144 -33.11 -14.43 26.01
N LEU A 145 -32.71 -13.42 25.24
CA LEU A 145 -32.12 -12.19 25.77
C LEU A 145 -33.11 -11.44 26.68
N LYS A 146 -32.68 -11.19 27.91
CA LYS A 146 -33.40 -10.42 28.94
C LYS A 146 -32.45 -9.41 29.55
N PHE A 147 -32.97 -8.24 29.89
CA PHE A 147 -32.21 -7.18 30.56
C PHE A 147 -33.08 -6.48 31.59
N THR A 148 -32.51 -6.18 32.76
CA THR A 148 -33.16 -5.37 33.80
C THR A 148 -32.32 -4.13 34.02
N ASP A 149 -32.90 -2.94 33.85
CA ASP A 149 -32.16 -1.70 34.07
C ASP A 149 -32.00 -1.35 35.56
N LYS A 150 -31.24 -0.29 35.85
CA LYS A 150 -30.96 0.16 37.22
C LYS A 150 -32.22 0.58 38.01
N GLU A 151 -33.32 0.85 37.32
CA GLU A 151 -34.62 1.22 37.91
C GLU A 151 -35.52 -0.02 38.12
N GLY A 152 -35.02 -1.22 37.80
CA GLY A 152 -35.75 -2.48 37.95
C GLY A 152 -36.71 -2.79 36.80
N LYS A 153 -36.67 -2.01 35.70
CA LYS A 153 -37.53 -2.27 34.54
C LYS A 153 -36.97 -3.40 33.70
N ASN A 154 -37.83 -4.36 33.38
CA ASN A 154 -37.49 -5.54 32.59
C ASN A 154 -37.72 -5.32 31.10
N TYR A 155 -36.77 -5.79 30.29
CA TYR A 155 -36.79 -5.75 28.83
C TYR A 155 -36.56 -7.17 28.31
N SER A 156 -37.32 -7.57 27.31
CA SER A 156 -37.15 -8.84 26.58
C SER A 156 -37.60 -8.67 25.13
N LEU A 157 -37.19 -9.59 24.28
CA LEU A 157 -37.65 -9.62 22.89
C LEU A 157 -39.15 -9.96 22.83
N LYS A 158 -39.89 -9.24 21.99
CA LYS A 158 -41.30 -9.54 21.71
C LYS A 158 -41.39 -10.76 20.80
N ALA A 159 -42.45 -11.55 20.97
CA ALA A 159 -42.67 -12.76 20.18
C ALA A 159 -42.88 -12.45 18.68
N ASP A 160 -43.42 -11.28 18.37
CA ASP A 160 -43.73 -10.80 17.03
C ASP A 160 -42.66 -9.84 16.46
N ALA A 161 -41.49 -9.70 17.10
CA ALA A 161 -40.41 -8.86 16.60
C ALA A 161 -39.86 -9.37 15.26
N LYS A 162 -39.97 -8.53 14.22
CA LYS A 162 -39.67 -8.84 12.80
C LYS A 162 -38.37 -8.22 12.27
N THR A 163 -37.74 -7.32 13.02
CA THR A 163 -36.50 -6.64 12.61
C THR A 163 -35.39 -7.67 12.39
N VAL A 164 -34.76 -7.65 11.21
CA VAL A 164 -33.69 -8.59 10.84
C VAL A 164 -32.37 -8.15 11.48
N LEU A 165 -31.61 -9.08 12.03
CA LEU A 165 -30.30 -8.81 12.61
C LEU A 165 -29.21 -8.85 11.52
N MET A 166 -28.40 -7.78 11.42
CA MET A 166 -27.13 -7.77 10.70
C MET A 166 -26.00 -7.40 11.65
N VAL A 167 -24.83 -7.99 11.51
CA VAL A 167 -23.68 -7.73 12.40
C VAL A 167 -22.58 -6.96 11.68
N ARG A 168 -22.11 -5.87 12.28
CA ARG A 168 -20.92 -5.14 11.80
C ARG A 168 -19.70 -5.53 12.67
N PRO A 169 -18.77 -6.35 12.16
CA PRO A 169 -17.52 -6.64 12.85
C PRO A 169 -16.55 -5.46 12.75
N ARG A 170 -15.53 -5.42 13.62
CA ARG A 170 -14.44 -4.44 13.55
C ARG A 170 -13.71 -4.49 12.20
N GLY A 171 -13.26 -3.34 11.71
CA GLY A 171 -12.55 -3.22 10.43
C GLY A 171 -11.14 -3.81 10.43
N TRP A 172 -10.57 -4.04 9.23
CA TRP A 172 -9.32 -4.81 9.04
C TRP A 172 -8.09 -4.30 9.79
N HIS A 173 -8.08 -3.04 10.20
CA HIS A 173 -6.95 -2.39 10.88
C HIS A 173 -6.93 -2.66 12.39
N LEU A 174 -8.01 -3.20 12.97
CA LEU A 174 -8.13 -3.47 14.40
C LEU A 174 -7.68 -4.90 14.75
N GLU A 175 -7.11 -5.03 15.94
CA GLU A 175 -6.64 -6.29 16.53
C GLU A 175 -7.36 -6.54 17.85
N GLU A 176 -7.51 -7.81 18.22
CA GLU A 176 -8.02 -8.25 19.52
C GLU A 176 -6.83 -8.71 20.37
N ALA A 177 -6.35 -7.82 21.25
CA ALA A 177 -5.13 -8.04 22.03
C ALA A 177 -5.26 -9.14 23.10
N HIS A 178 -6.50 -9.51 23.45
CA HIS A 178 -6.77 -10.50 24.49
C HIS A 178 -6.70 -11.94 23.99
N ILE A 179 -6.69 -12.18 22.68
CA ILE A 179 -6.51 -13.52 22.12
C ILE A 179 -5.27 -13.51 21.23
N LEU A 180 -4.25 -14.23 21.70
CA LEU A 180 -3.01 -14.38 20.98
C LEU A 180 -2.93 -15.75 20.32
N ILE A 181 -2.52 -15.78 19.06
CA ILE A 181 -2.17 -16.99 18.32
C ILE A 181 -0.69 -16.88 17.98
N ASP A 182 0.11 -17.82 18.48
CA ASP A 182 1.58 -17.78 18.38
C ASP A 182 2.18 -16.47 18.93
N GLY A 183 1.62 -15.98 20.04
CA GLY A 183 2.06 -14.77 20.73
C GLY A 183 1.65 -13.45 20.04
N LYS A 184 0.82 -13.49 18.99
CA LYS A 184 0.36 -12.30 18.26
C LYS A 184 -1.16 -12.11 18.39
N PRO A 185 -1.66 -10.87 18.56
CA PRO A 185 -3.09 -10.58 18.54
C PRO A 185 -3.77 -11.11 17.27
N ILE A 186 -4.94 -11.72 17.43
CA ILE A 186 -5.80 -12.07 16.30
C ILE A 186 -6.42 -10.80 15.69
N SER A 187 -6.72 -10.83 14.39
CA SER A 187 -7.57 -9.82 13.76
C SER A 187 -8.91 -9.69 14.48
N ALA A 188 -9.26 -8.46 14.87
CA ALA A 188 -10.55 -8.16 15.50
C ALA A 188 -11.73 -8.51 14.58
N SER A 189 -11.57 -8.30 13.26
CA SER A 189 -12.55 -8.68 12.25
C SER A 189 -12.85 -10.18 12.26
N LEU A 190 -11.80 -11.01 12.32
CA LEU A 190 -11.94 -12.47 12.36
C LEU A 190 -12.54 -12.93 13.69
N PHE A 191 -12.19 -12.29 14.80
CA PHE A 191 -12.77 -12.57 16.11
C PHE A 191 -14.28 -12.28 16.13
N ASP A 192 -14.69 -11.09 15.72
CA ASP A 192 -16.11 -10.67 15.77
C ASP A 192 -16.99 -11.50 14.82
N PHE A 193 -16.55 -11.63 13.55
CA PHE A 193 -17.23 -12.45 12.55
C PHE A 193 -17.26 -13.91 12.98
N GLY A 194 -16.10 -14.44 13.38
CA GLY A 194 -15.92 -15.86 13.60
C GLY A 194 -16.75 -16.37 14.78
N LEU A 195 -16.76 -15.64 15.91
CA LEU A 195 -17.59 -16.01 17.05
C LEU A 195 -19.09 -15.90 16.73
N PHE A 196 -19.52 -14.80 16.09
CA PHE A 196 -20.94 -14.64 15.77
C PHE A 196 -21.41 -15.74 14.81
N PHE A 197 -20.66 -15.97 13.73
CA PHE A 197 -21.00 -16.97 12.73
C PHE A 197 -21.01 -18.38 13.31
N PHE A 198 -19.96 -18.77 14.04
CA PHE A 198 -19.83 -20.08 14.66
C PHE A 198 -21.03 -20.43 15.55
N HIS A 199 -21.43 -19.48 16.40
CA HIS A 199 -22.47 -19.72 17.39
C HIS A 199 -23.90 -19.59 16.88
N ASN A 200 -24.12 -18.83 15.79
CA ASN A 200 -25.46 -18.41 15.40
C ASN A 200 -25.87 -18.85 14.00
N ALA A 201 -24.97 -19.19 13.10
CA ALA A 201 -25.33 -19.43 11.70
C ALA A 201 -26.36 -20.56 11.54
N LYS A 202 -26.15 -21.71 12.18
CA LYS A 202 -27.09 -22.85 12.12
C LYS A 202 -28.45 -22.54 12.76
N GLU A 203 -28.45 -21.77 13.85
CA GLU A 203 -29.68 -21.39 14.55
C GLU A 203 -30.48 -20.32 13.78
N LEU A 204 -29.80 -19.39 13.11
CA LEU A 204 -30.45 -18.44 12.21
C LEU A 204 -31.13 -19.19 11.04
N ILE A 205 -30.42 -20.14 10.43
CA ILE A 205 -30.93 -20.96 9.33
C ILE A 205 -32.12 -21.82 9.78
N SER A 206 -32.05 -22.47 10.94
CA SER A 206 -33.15 -23.30 11.47
C SER A 206 -34.44 -22.49 11.73
N ARG A 207 -34.28 -21.19 11.99
CA ARG A 207 -35.37 -20.23 12.19
C ARG A 207 -35.84 -19.54 10.91
N GLY A 208 -35.30 -19.90 9.75
CA GLY A 208 -35.67 -19.32 8.45
C GLY A 208 -34.98 -17.99 8.12
N SER A 209 -33.95 -17.61 8.87
CA SER A 209 -33.11 -16.43 8.62
C SER A 209 -31.72 -16.85 8.10
N ARG A 210 -30.79 -15.90 7.98
CA ARG A 210 -29.41 -16.12 7.49
C ARG A 210 -28.40 -15.29 8.29
N PRO A 211 -27.12 -15.69 8.29
CA PRO A 211 -26.05 -14.86 8.85
C PRO A 211 -25.77 -13.65 7.94
N TYR A 212 -26.18 -12.48 8.39
CA TYR A 212 -26.03 -11.21 7.68
C TYR A 212 -24.95 -10.32 8.30
N PHE A 213 -24.17 -9.63 7.46
CA PHE A 213 -23.08 -8.77 7.89
C PHE A 213 -23.07 -7.39 7.22
N TYR A 214 -22.46 -6.43 7.91
CA TYR A 214 -22.06 -5.14 7.37
C TYR A 214 -20.53 -5.05 7.40
N LEU A 215 -19.87 -4.70 6.28
CA LEU A 215 -18.41 -4.71 6.18
C LEU A 215 -17.86 -3.27 6.16
N PRO A 216 -17.18 -2.82 7.22
CA PRO A 216 -16.74 -1.43 7.34
C PRO A 216 -15.37 -1.18 6.72
N LYS A 217 -15.15 0.09 6.35
CA LYS A 217 -13.83 0.71 6.07
C LYS A 217 -12.96 -0.08 5.09
N LEU A 218 -13.58 -0.76 4.11
CA LEU A 218 -12.84 -1.36 3.00
C LEU A 218 -12.24 -0.26 2.12
N GLU A 219 -11.04 -0.49 1.59
CA GLU A 219 -10.39 0.46 0.67
C GLU A 219 -10.24 -0.07 -0.75
N THR A 220 -10.14 -1.39 -0.93
CA THR A 220 -9.92 -2.00 -2.24
C THR A 220 -10.76 -3.25 -2.44
N HIS A 221 -10.97 -3.65 -3.70
CA HIS A 221 -11.64 -4.91 -4.04
C HIS A 221 -10.91 -6.15 -3.53
N LEU A 222 -9.59 -6.11 -3.35
CA LEU A 222 -8.83 -7.24 -2.79
C LEU A 222 -9.20 -7.55 -1.34
N GLU A 223 -9.61 -6.54 -0.57
CA GLU A 223 -10.15 -6.70 0.78
C GLU A 223 -11.56 -7.29 0.77
N ALA A 224 -12.35 -7.00 -0.28
CA ALA A 224 -13.63 -7.66 -0.51
C ALA A 224 -13.43 -9.14 -0.89
N ARG A 225 -12.42 -9.46 -1.70
CA ARG A 225 -12.03 -10.84 -2.01
C ARG A 225 -11.59 -11.59 -0.75
N LEU A 226 -10.83 -10.94 0.14
CA LEU A 226 -10.46 -11.53 1.43
C LEU A 226 -11.69 -11.93 2.25
N TRP A 227 -12.70 -11.06 2.36
CA TRP A 227 -13.97 -11.38 3.01
C TRP A 227 -14.70 -12.54 2.32
N ASN A 228 -14.77 -12.55 0.98
CA ASN A 228 -15.41 -13.63 0.23
C ASN A 228 -14.76 -15.00 0.52
N ASP A 229 -13.43 -15.05 0.56
CA ASP A 229 -12.70 -16.29 0.84
C ASP A 229 -12.91 -16.75 2.30
N ILE A 230 -12.98 -15.82 3.25
CA ILE A 230 -13.33 -16.10 4.64
C ILE A 230 -14.75 -16.66 4.76
N PHE A 231 -15.73 -16.08 4.05
CA PHE A 231 -17.10 -16.57 4.04
C PHE A 231 -17.19 -17.97 3.47
N ASN A 232 -16.49 -18.23 2.36
CA ASN A 232 -16.43 -19.57 1.77
C ASN A 232 -15.85 -20.59 2.75
N LEU A 233 -14.68 -20.32 3.34
CA LEU A 233 -14.07 -21.25 4.28
C LEU A 233 -14.93 -21.46 5.53
N ALA A 234 -15.51 -20.39 6.09
CA ALA A 234 -16.39 -20.48 7.25
C ALA A 234 -17.62 -21.36 6.99
N GLN A 235 -18.29 -21.17 5.84
CA GLN A 235 -19.43 -21.98 5.43
C GLN A 235 -19.03 -23.45 5.25
N ASP A 236 -17.90 -23.72 4.58
CA ASP A 236 -17.39 -25.08 4.39
C ASP A 236 -17.09 -25.77 5.71
N LEU A 237 -16.41 -25.08 6.65
CA LEU A 237 -16.05 -25.62 7.97
C LEU A 237 -17.27 -26.01 8.82
N LEU A 238 -18.41 -25.32 8.66
CA LEU A 238 -19.63 -25.61 9.40
C LEU A 238 -20.65 -26.46 8.63
N GLY A 239 -20.35 -26.82 7.38
CA GLY A 239 -21.25 -27.56 6.49
C GLY A 239 -22.48 -26.75 6.06
N ILE A 240 -22.30 -25.44 5.84
CA ILE A 240 -23.32 -24.51 5.36
C ILE A 240 -23.10 -24.27 3.86
N GLU A 241 -24.18 -24.16 3.09
CA GLU A 241 -24.11 -23.89 1.65
C GLU A 241 -23.44 -22.53 1.37
N ARG A 242 -22.55 -22.48 0.37
CA ARG A 242 -21.91 -21.23 -0.05
C ARG A 242 -22.95 -20.24 -0.60
N GLY A 243 -22.76 -18.94 -0.34
CA GLY A 243 -23.76 -17.91 -0.63
C GLY A 243 -24.90 -17.81 0.40
N THR A 244 -24.81 -18.54 1.52
CA THR A 244 -25.75 -18.39 2.64
C THR A 244 -25.47 -17.11 3.43
N ILE A 245 -24.19 -16.79 3.65
CA ILE A 245 -23.75 -15.51 4.20
C ILE A 245 -24.13 -14.39 3.24
N ARG A 246 -24.61 -13.27 3.79
CA ARG A 246 -24.99 -12.09 3.01
C ARG A 246 -24.41 -10.83 3.64
N ALA A 247 -23.75 -9.99 2.85
CA ALA A 247 -22.96 -8.86 3.34
C ALA A 247 -23.28 -7.55 2.59
N THR A 248 -23.53 -6.48 3.34
CA THR A 248 -23.61 -5.11 2.81
C THR A 248 -22.28 -4.41 3.05
N VAL A 249 -21.69 -3.80 2.03
CA VAL A 249 -20.39 -3.10 2.16
C VAL A 249 -20.61 -1.61 2.39
N LEU A 250 -20.00 -1.03 3.42
CA LEU A 250 -20.00 0.42 3.60
C LEU A 250 -18.95 1.00 2.65
N ILE A 251 -19.38 1.78 1.66
CA ILE A 251 -18.44 2.51 0.78
C ILE A 251 -18.07 3.82 1.45
N GLU A 252 -17.42 3.72 2.59
CA GLU A 252 -17.11 4.86 3.46
C GLU A 252 -15.65 5.26 3.40
N THR A 253 -14.94 4.84 2.35
CA THR A 253 -13.58 5.31 2.06
C THR A 253 -13.50 5.89 0.66
N ILE A 254 -12.66 6.92 0.50
CA ILE A 254 -12.47 7.58 -0.79
C ILE A 254 -11.82 6.67 -1.82
N VAL A 255 -11.11 5.61 -1.42
CA VAL A 255 -10.53 4.65 -2.38
C VAL A 255 -11.60 3.67 -2.85
N ALA A 256 -12.44 3.16 -1.94
CA ALA A 256 -13.52 2.25 -2.29
C ALA A 256 -14.54 2.88 -3.24
N SER A 257 -14.75 4.20 -3.23
CA SER A 257 -15.64 4.85 -4.19
C SER A 257 -15.16 4.77 -5.65
N TYR A 258 -13.86 4.55 -5.88
CA TYR A 258 -13.31 4.28 -7.22
C TYR A 258 -13.36 2.80 -7.60
N GLU A 259 -13.60 1.90 -6.63
CA GLU A 259 -13.54 0.44 -6.81
C GLU A 259 -14.88 -0.28 -6.50
N MET A 260 -15.98 0.44 -6.32
CA MET A 260 -17.28 -0.12 -5.91
C MET A 260 -17.73 -1.33 -6.73
N GLU A 261 -17.61 -1.27 -8.05
CA GLU A 261 -18.03 -2.35 -8.96
C GLU A 261 -17.13 -3.59 -8.82
N ALA A 262 -15.81 -3.40 -8.69
CA ALA A 262 -14.88 -4.49 -8.42
C ALA A 262 -15.11 -5.10 -7.02
N ILE A 263 -15.40 -4.28 -6.00
CA ILE A 263 -15.77 -4.74 -4.66
C ILE A 263 -17.00 -5.65 -4.71
N LEU A 264 -18.04 -5.23 -5.43
CA LEU A 264 -19.25 -6.05 -5.59
C LEU A 264 -18.96 -7.34 -6.35
N PHE A 265 -18.11 -7.30 -7.38
CA PHE A 265 -17.75 -8.48 -8.16
C PHE A 265 -17.07 -9.55 -7.30
N GLU A 266 -16.10 -9.14 -6.47
CA GLU A 266 -15.38 -10.05 -5.57
C GLU A 266 -16.29 -10.68 -4.51
N LEU A 267 -17.40 -10.01 -4.18
CA LEU A 267 -18.40 -10.47 -3.23
C LEU A 267 -19.68 -10.97 -3.90
N LYS A 268 -19.74 -11.17 -5.22
CA LYS A 268 -21.00 -11.36 -5.97
C LYS A 268 -21.91 -12.45 -5.42
N ASP A 269 -21.37 -13.51 -4.86
CA ASP A 269 -22.14 -14.63 -4.31
C ASP A 269 -22.72 -14.32 -2.91
N HIS A 270 -22.12 -13.36 -2.20
CA HIS A 270 -22.47 -12.97 -0.82
C HIS A 270 -22.99 -11.52 -0.73
N ALA A 271 -22.94 -10.71 -1.79
CA ALA A 271 -23.31 -9.31 -1.73
C ALA A 271 -24.81 -9.11 -1.45
N ALA A 272 -25.13 -8.16 -0.58
CA ALA A 272 -26.48 -7.75 -0.21
C ALA A 272 -26.73 -6.25 -0.39
N GLY A 273 -25.69 -5.46 -0.67
CA GLY A 273 -25.82 -4.03 -0.95
C GLY A 273 -24.55 -3.24 -0.73
N LEU A 274 -24.64 -1.95 -1.04
CA LEU A 274 -23.67 -0.91 -0.68
C LEU A 274 -24.35 0.12 0.23
N ASN A 275 -23.62 0.67 1.19
CA ASN A 275 -24.10 1.73 2.07
C ASN A 275 -23.29 3.03 1.91
N ALA A 276 -23.99 4.16 1.96
CA ALA A 276 -23.40 5.49 1.92
C ALA A 276 -23.01 6.00 3.32
N GLY A 277 -21.72 6.28 3.52
CA GLY A 277 -21.18 6.91 4.72
C GLY A 277 -20.95 8.41 4.55
N ARG A 278 -21.03 9.18 5.65
CA ARG A 278 -20.67 10.62 5.66
C ARG A 278 -19.34 10.86 6.36
N TRP A 279 -19.27 10.64 7.67
CA TRP A 279 -18.09 11.02 8.45
C TRP A 279 -16.85 10.21 8.11
N ASP A 280 -16.96 8.89 8.00
CA ASP A 280 -15.84 8.04 7.58
C ASP A 280 -15.37 8.36 6.15
N TYR A 281 -16.29 8.66 5.22
CA TYR A 281 -15.94 8.99 3.84
C TYR A 281 -15.13 10.29 3.76
N ILE A 282 -15.59 11.33 4.47
CA ILE A 282 -14.92 12.63 4.52
C ILE A 282 -13.59 12.51 5.27
N PHE A 283 -13.56 11.76 6.39
CA PHE A 283 -12.35 11.45 7.12
C PHE A 283 -11.32 10.75 6.21
N SER A 284 -11.75 9.76 5.44
CA SER A 284 -10.93 9.04 4.47
C SER A 284 -10.39 9.98 3.39
N LEU A 285 -11.19 10.95 2.93
CA LEU A 285 -10.74 11.98 2.00
C LEU A 285 -9.61 12.83 2.60
N VAL A 286 -9.74 13.31 3.84
CA VAL A 286 -8.66 14.02 4.55
C VAL A 286 -7.43 13.13 4.69
N LYS A 287 -7.61 11.88 5.13
CA LYS A 287 -6.53 10.91 5.36
C LYS A 287 -5.73 10.61 4.10
N ARG A 288 -6.43 10.34 2.99
CA ARG A 288 -5.81 9.96 1.71
C ARG A 288 -5.23 11.15 0.96
N PHE A 289 -5.90 12.31 0.95
CA PHE A 289 -5.40 13.54 0.33
C PHE A 289 -4.62 14.46 1.29
N ARG A 290 -4.10 13.92 2.40
CA ARG A 290 -3.42 14.69 3.45
C ARG A 290 -2.25 15.55 2.98
N GLN A 291 -1.57 15.20 1.88
CA GLN A 291 -0.45 15.97 1.31
C GLN A 291 -0.88 17.00 0.26
N HIS A 292 -2.18 17.15 -0.01
CA HIS A 292 -2.70 17.98 -1.10
C HIS A 292 -3.30 19.29 -0.57
N PRO A 293 -2.62 20.43 -0.73
CA PRO A 293 -3.14 21.72 -0.24
C PRO A 293 -4.44 22.17 -0.91
N SER A 294 -4.70 21.69 -2.14
CA SER A 294 -5.95 21.94 -2.87
C SER A 294 -7.15 21.11 -2.35
N LYS A 295 -6.92 20.20 -1.41
CA LYS A 295 -7.93 19.31 -0.82
C LYS A 295 -8.12 19.55 0.69
N VAL A 296 -7.75 20.75 1.15
CA VAL A 296 -8.03 21.18 2.53
C VAL A 296 -9.52 21.45 2.66
N LEU A 297 -10.15 20.79 3.64
CA LEU A 297 -11.59 20.86 3.85
C LEU A 297 -11.96 22.02 4.80
N PRO A 298 -13.14 22.65 4.63
CA PRO A 298 -13.67 23.64 5.57
C PRO A 298 -14.16 22.97 6.86
N ASP A 299 -14.76 23.74 7.77
CA ASP A 299 -15.45 23.20 8.94
C ASP A 299 -16.41 22.05 8.55
N ARG A 300 -16.38 20.92 9.27
CA ARG A 300 -17.17 19.72 8.92
C ARG A 300 -18.69 19.95 8.89
N SER A 301 -19.20 20.98 9.56
CA SER A 301 -20.61 21.38 9.49
C SER A 301 -21.02 21.85 8.10
N GLU A 302 -20.10 22.40 7.30
CA GLU A 302 -20.34 22.85 5.92
C GLU A 302 -20.28 21.68 4.91
N LEU A 303 -19.75 20.52 5.31
CA LEU A 303 -19.63 19.33 4.47
C LEU A 303 -20.91 18.48 4.52
N THR A 304 -22.01 19.04 4.02
CA THR A 304 -23.32 18.35 3.93
C THR A 304 -23.32 17.31 2.80
N MET A 305 -24.37 16.49 2.71
CA MET A 305 -24.56 15.55 1.59
C MET A 305 -24.83 16.26 0.25
N GLU A 306 -24.96 17.60 0.26
CA GLU A 306 -25.32 18.40 -0.92
C GLU A 306 -24.10 19.00 -1.64
N VAL A 307 -22.90 18.91 -1.04
CA VAL A 307 -21.67 19.31 -1.74
C VAL A 307 -21.41 18.39 -2.94
N SER A 308 -20.82 18.92 -4.02
CA SER A 308 -20.75 18.23 -5.32
C SER A 308 -20.13 16.83 -5.25
N PHE A 309 -18.99 16.67 -4.57
CA PHE A 309 -18.33 15.37 -4.49
C PHE A 309 -19.14 14.33 -3.69
N MET A 310 -19.94 14.75 -2.71
CA MET A 310 -20.85 13.85 -1.98
C MET A 310 -22.05 13.46 -2.85
N GLN A 311 -22.59 14.38 -3.64
CA GLN A 311 -23.63 14.07 -4.62
C GLN A 311 -23.14 13.12 -5.71
N ALA A 312 -21.93 13.33 -6.22
CA ALA A 312 -21.28 12.44 -7.18
C ALA A 312 -21.08 11.04 -6.57
N TYR A 313 -20.57 10.98 -5.34
CA TYR A 313 -20.43 9.74 -4.59
C TYR A 313 -21.76 8.97 -4.45
N CYS A 314 -22.83 9.63 -4.00
CA CYS A 314 -24.15 9.00 -3.82
C CYS A 314 -24.74 8.50 -5.15
N ARG A 315 -24.70 9.32 -6.20
CA ARG A 315 -25.18 8.94 -7.54
C ARG A 315 -24.46 7.71 -8.08
N ARG A 316 -23.14 7.67 -7.93
CA ARG A 316 -22.31 6.53 -8.36
C ARG A 316 -22.65 5.26 -7.58
N LEU A 317 -22.83 5.36 -6.26
CA LEU A 317 -23.16 4.22 -5.41
C LEU A 317 -24.50 3.60 -5.80
N VAL A 318 -25.54 4.42 -5.95
CA VAL A 318 -26.88 3.99 -6.38
C VAL A 318 -26.81 3.30 -7.75
N ASP A 319 -26.17 3.93 -8.74
CA ASP A 319 -26.04 3.36 -10.09
C ASP A 319 -25.38 1.98 -10.07
N ILE A 320 -24.22 1.86 -9.42
CA ILE A 320 -23.46 0.60 -9.37
C ILE A 320 -24.24 -0.50 -8.65
N ALA A 321 -24.83 -0.19 -7.48
CA ALA A 321 -25.60 -1.17 -6.73
C ALA A 321 -26.77 -1.73 -7.56
N HIS A 322 -27.52 -0.84 -8.20
CA HIS A 322 -28.70 -1.19 -8.99
C HIS A 322 -28.34 -1.94 -10.29
N ARG A 323 -27.26 -1.54 -10.97
CA ARG A 323 -26.71 -2.26 -12.12
C ARG A 323 -26.35 -3.70 -11.79
N HIS A 324 -26.01 -4.02 -10.55
CA HIS A 324 -25.69 -5.39 -10.12
C HIS A 324 -26.78 -6.06 -9.26
N GLY A 325 -27.96 -5.42 -9.12
CA GLY A 325 -29.12 -6.01 -8.46
C GLY A 325 -29.06 -6.07 -6.94
N VAL A 326 -28.19 -5.28 -6.31
CA VAL A 326 -28.05 -5.20 -4.85
C VAL A 326 -28.59 -3.88 -4.32
N HIS A 327 -28.87 -3.80 -3.01
CA HIS A 327 -29.43 -2.59 -2.41
C HIS A 327 -28.42 -1.43 -2.37
N ALA A 328 -28.89 -0.21 -2.58
CA ALA A 328 -28.21 1.03 -2.19
C ALA A 328 -28.83 1.58 -0.90
N ILE A 329 -28.10 1.60 0.20
CA ILE A 329 -28.58 2.12 1.50
C ILE A 329 -27.99 3.50 1.77
N GLY A 330 -28.84 4.46 2.12
CA GLY A 330 -28.50 5.84 2.45
C GLY A 330 -27.87 6.02 3.83
N GLY A 331 -27.54 7.26 4.16
CA GLY A 331 -26.72 7.61 5.32
C GLY A 331 -27.48 7.70 6.65
N MET A 332 -26.70 7.96 7.71
CA MET A 332 -27.18 8.05 9.09
C MET A 332 -27.93 9.36 9.37
N SER A 333 -29.08 9.26 10.06
CA SER A 333 -29.62 10.35 10.89
C SER A 333 -29.40 10.05 12.36
N ALA A 334 -28.42 10.75 12.95
CA ALA A 334 -27.93 10.51 14.31
C ALA A 334 -28.72 11.26 15.41
N PHE A 335 -29.81 11.95 15.08
CA PHE A 335 -30.50 12.81 16.05
C PHE A 335 -31.16 12.01 17.19
N ILE A 336 -31.00 12.51 18.43
CA ILE A 336 -31.62 11.98 19.64
C ILE A 336 -32.69 12.97 20.12
N PRO A 337 -33.97 12.57 20.14
CA PRO A 337 -35.04 13.44 20.63
C PRO A 337 -34.86 13.84 22.10
N ASN A 338 -34.92 15.13 22.37
CA ASN A 338 -34.88 15.68 23.72
C ASN A 338 -36.31 15.85 24.25
N ARG A 339 -36.73 14.98 25.19
CA ARG A 339 -38.08 15.03 25.78
C ARG A 339 -38.44 16.35 26.49
N ARG A 340 -37.44 17.19 26.81
CA ARG A 340 -37.62 18.48 27.48
C ARG A 340 -37.65 19.67 26.51
N ASP A 341 -37.36 19.45 25.23
CA ASP A 341 -37.29 20.52 24.22
C ASP A 341 -38.07 20.13 22.95
N ALA A 342 -39.38 20.41 22.98
CA ALA A 342 -40.27 20.11 21.87
C ALA A 342 -39.97 20.94 20.61
N ALA A 343 -39.44 22.15 20.76
CA ALA A 343 -39.11 23.03 19.63
C ALA A 343 -37.87 22.52 18.88
N ALA A 344 -36.81 22.14 19.60
CA ALA A 344 -35.63 21.52 19.00
C ALA A 344 -35.97 20.20 18.30
N ASN A 345 -36.84 19.36 18.90
CA ASN A 345 -37.28 18.12 18.26
C ASN A 345 -38.03 18.36 16.95
N LYS A 346 -38.90 19.39 16.90
CA LYS A 346 -39.65 19.71 15.68
C LYS A 346 -38.69 20.07 14.53
N LEU A 347 -37.72 20.96 14.78
CA LEU A 347 -36.74 21.36 13.78
C LEU A 347 -35.88 20.18 13.32
N ALA A 348 -35.43 19.34 14.26
CA ALA A 348 -34.63 18.18 13.93
C ALA A 348 -35.42 17.12 13.13
N PHE A 349 -36.69 16.88 13.46
CA PHE A 349 -37.56 15.99 12.71
C PHE A 349 -37.84 16.51 11.30
N GLU A 350 -38.02 17.81 11.12
CA GLU A 350 -38.14 18.43 9.81
C GLU A 350 -36.85 18.25 8.98
N GLN A 351 -35.67 18.44 9.59
CA GLN A 351 -34.39 18.22 8.91
C GLN A 351 -34.20 16.75 8.52
N VAL A 352 -34.49 15.81 9.44
CA VAL A 352 -34.44 14.37 9.14
C VAL A 352 -35.38 14.02 8.00
N ALA A 353 -36.60 14.53 8.00
CA ALA A 353 -37.55 14.30 6.91
C ALA A 353 -37.02 14.83 5.56
N GLN A 354 -36.44 16.03 5.53
CA GLN A 354 -35.84 16.59 4.31
C GLN A 354 -34.67 15.73 3.80
N ASP A 355 -33.78 15.31 4.70
CA ASP A 355 -32.65 14.45 4.35
C ASP A 355 -33.10 13.09 3.81
N LYS A 356 -34.11 12.46 4.42
CA LYS A 356 -34.63 11.15 3.99
C LYS A 356 -35.41 11.24 2.69
N ARG A 357 -36.15 12.34 2.49
CA ARG A 357 -36.78 12.64 1.20
C ARG A 357 -35.74 12.75 0.09
N ARG A 358 -34.63 13.44 0.34
CA ARG A 358 -33.55 13.57 -0.63
C ARG A 358 -32.95 12.21 -0.99
N GLU A 359 -32.61 11.38 0.01
CA GLU A 359 -32.06 10.03 -0.22
C GLU A 359 -33.02 9.15 -1.03
N ALA A 360 -34.30 9.10 -0.65
CA ALA A 360 -35.32 8.36 -1.39
C ALA A 360 -35.43 8.84 -2.85
N ASN A 361 -35.42 10.16 -3.08
CA ASN A 361 -35.47 10.74 -4.43
C ASN A 361 -34.16 10.58 -5.22
N GLN A 362 -33.02 10.34 -4.58
CA GLN A 362 -31.75 10.04 -5.25
C GLN A 362 -31.66 8.60 -5.77
N GLY A 363 -32.53 7.70 -5.29
CA GLY A 363 -32.54 6.30 -5.71
C GLY A 363 -32.11 5.32 -4.63
N PHE A 364 -31.82 5.75 -3.40
CA PHE A 364 -31.53 4.80 -2.32
C PHE A 364 -32.74 3.93 -1.98
N ASP A 365 -32.54 2.63 -1.75
CA ASP A 365 -33.60 1.68 -1.37
C ASP A 365 -33.99 1.78 0.11
N GLY A 366 -33.09 2.32 0.92
CA GLY A 366 -33.23 2.43 2.35
C GLY A 366 -32.36 3.49 2.98
N THR A 367 -32.46 3.64 4.30
CA THR A 367 -31.68 4.62 5.07
C THR A 367 -31.38 4.15 6.50
N TRP A 368 -30.37 4.77 7.12
CA TRP A 368 -30.05 4.60 8.54
C TRP A 368 -30.64 5.65 9.48
N VAL A 369 -31.00 5.19 10.69
CA VAL A 369 -31.35 6.01 11.85
C VAL A 369 -30.66 5.48 13.12
N ALA A 370 -30.29 6.37 14.05
CA ALA A 370 -29.67 5.98 15.32
C ALA A 370 -30.67 5.81 16.48
N HIS A 371 -31.92 6.25 16.30
CA HIS A 371 -32.92 6.26 17.38
C HIS A 371 -34.30 5.75 16.90
N PRO A 372 -35.02 4.93 17.69
CA PRO A 372 -36.32 4.37 17.28
C PRO A 372 -37.38 5.40 16.88
N ASP A 373 -37.41 6.56 17.53
CA ASP A 373 -38.39 7.62 17.25
C ASP A 373 -38.26 8.21 15.82
N LEU A 374 -37.12 8.00 15.14
CA LEU A 374 -36.90 8.47 13.78
C LEU A 374 -37.42 7.52 12.71
N ILE A 375 -37.73 6.26 13.08
CA ILE A 375 -38.09 5.21 12.12
C ILE A 375 -39.36 5.58 11.34
N ALA A 376 -40.38 6.10 12.03
CA ALA A 376 -41.66 6.44 11.40
C ALA A 376 -41.49 7.57 10.36
N ILE A 377 -40.68 8.58 10.69
CA ILE A 377 -40.38 9.72 9.82
C ILE A 377 -39.64 9.24 8.57
N ALA A 378 -38.55 8.50 8.75
CA ALA A 378 -37.78 7.95 7.64
C ALA A 378 -38.65 7.06 6.73
N ARG A 379 -39.46 6.17 7.32
CA ARG A 379 -40.34 5.28 6.57
C ARG A 379 -41.39 6.05 5.78
N GLN A 380 -41.95 7.12 6.34
CA GLN A 380 -42.93 7.96 5.65
C GLN A 380 -42.34 8.61 4.39
N GLU A 381 -41.12 9.13 4.46
CA GLU A 381 -40.48 9.78 3.31
C GLU A 381 -40.09 8.76 2.22
N PHE A 382 -39.64 7.57 2.59
CA PHE A 382 -39.39 6.49 1.62
C PHE A 382 -40.69 5.95 1.00
N ALA A 383 -41.77 5.83 1.78
CA ALA A 383 -43.06 5.39 1.26
C ALA A 383 -43.64 6.33 0.19
N GLN A 384 -43.38 7.64 0.30
CA GLN A 384 -43.82 8.61 -0.72
C GLN A 384 -43.19 8.37 -2.10
N VAL A 385 -41.96 7.82 -2.15
CA VAL A 385 -41.25 7.53 -3.40
C VAL A 385 -41.49 6.09 -3.87
N LEU A 386 -41.44 5.13 -2.94
CA LEU A 386 -41.51 3.70 -3.26
C LEU A 386 -42.95 3.21 -3.50
N GLY A 387 -43.94 3.83 -2.86
CA GLY A 387 -45.32 3.31 -2.84
C GLY A 387 -45.37 1.91 -2.24
N GLU A 388 -45.96 0.96 -2.97
CA GLU A 388 -46.04 -0.45 -2.57
C GLU A 388 -44.74 -1.25 -2.84
N ARG A 389 -43.75 -0.64 -3.52
CA ARG A 389 -42.49 -1.34 -3.85
C ARG A 389 -41.63 -1.54 -2.60
N SER A 390 -40.91 -2.66 -2.55
CA SER A 390 -39.98 -2.96 -1.45
C SER A 390 -38.66 -2.20 -1.54
N ASN A 391 -38.27 -1.83 -2.76
CA ASN A 391 -37.03 -1.13 -3.11
C ASN A 391 -37.21 -0.46 -4.49
N GLN A 392 -36.15 0.14 -5.04
CA GLN A 392 -36.13 0.81 -6.34
C GLN A 392 -34.87 0.46 -7.16
N LYS A 393 -34.41 -0.79 -7.05
CA LYS A 393 -33.22 -1.34 -7.73
C LYS A 393 -33.29 -1.26 -9.26
N GLU A 394 -34.47 -1.04 -9.83
CA GLU A 394 -34.68 -0.81 -11.26
C GLU A 394 -34.15 0.55 -11.74
N ARG A 395 -33.85 1.48 -10.83
CA ARG A 395 -33.41 2.83 -11.16
C ARG A 395 -31.90 2.87 -11.42
N VAL A 396 -31.51 2.73 -12.68
CA VAL A 396 -30.11 2.85 -13.14
C VAL A 396 -29.89 4.16 -13.89
N LEU A 397 -28.67 4.72 -13.86
CA LEU A 397 -28.34 5.93 -14.61
C LEU A 397 -28.09 5.60 -16.09
N LEU A 398 -28.39 6.57 -16.96
CA LEU A 398 -27.96 6.51 -18.36
C LEU A 398 -26.43 6.67 -18.43
N ASP A 399 -25.81 6.05 -19.43
CA ASP A 399 -24.35 6.10 -19.62
C ASP A 399 -23.79 7.54 -19.63
N THR A 400 -24.53 8.48 -20.22
CA THR A 400 -24.18 9.91 -20.31
C THR A 400 -24.23 10.66 -18.98
N GLU A 401 -24.91 10.11 -17.98
CA GLU A 401 -25.10 10.69 -16.65
C GLU A 401 -24.15 10.09 -15.61
N ARG A 402 -23.32 9.12 -16.00
CA ARG A 402 -22.39 8.44 -15.10
C ARG A 402 -21.29 9.37 -14.63
N VAL A 403 -21.03 9.27 -13.32
CA VAL A 403 -20.04 10.05 -12.60
C VAL A 403 -18.62 9.73 -13.08
N LYS A 404 -17.84 10.77 -13.34
CA LYS A 404 -16.42 10.68 -13.73
C LYS A 404 -15.50 10.64 -12.50
N PRO A 405 -14.26 10.11 -12.63
CA PRO A 405 -13.33 9.99 -11.50
C PRO A 405 -13.06 11.31 -10.78
N GLU A 406 -12.93 12.40 -11.53
CA GLU A 406 -12.55 13.71 -10.98
C GLU A 406 -13.64 14.31 -10.10
N GLU A 407 -14.91 13.96 -10.35
CA GLU A 407 -16.06 14.46 -9.60
C GLU A 407 -16.07 13.94 -8.14
N LEU A 408 -15.50 12.75 -7.88
CA LEU A 408 -15.52 12.14 -6.54
C LEU A 408 -14.64 12.85 -5.51
N CYS A 409 -13.71 13.70 -5.96
CA CYS A 409 -12.90 14.54 -5.08
C CYS A 409 -12.90 16.01 -5.50
N TYR A 410 -13.86 16.43 -6.34
CA TYR A 410 -13.95 17.82 -6.79
C TYR A 410 -14.40 18.72 -5.64
N MET A 411 -13.62 19.76 -5.37
CA MET A 411 -13.92 20.74 -4.32
C MET A 411 -14.55 21.96 -4.98
N ASP A 412 -15.83 22.23 -4.72
CA ASP A 412 -16.47 23.45 -5.20
C ASP A 412 -15.77 24.68 -4.63
N LYS A 413 -15.78 25.78 -5.38
CA LYS A 413 -15.23 27.09 -4.93
C LYS A 413 -16.07 27.76 -3.82
N VAL A 414 -17.03 27.06 -3.22
CA VAL A 414 -17.88 27.58 -2.15
C VAL A 414 -17.01 27.94 -0.95
N SER A 415 -17.31 29.06 -0.30
CA SER A 415 -16.45 29.74 0.69
C SER A 415 -15.88 28.78 1.74
N LEU A 416 -14.65 28.30 1.50
CA LEU A 416 -13.93 27.40 2.40
C LEU A 416 -13.58 28.14 3.68
N LYS A 417 -14.40 27.99 4.72
CA LYS A 417 -14.20 28.64 6.01
C LYS A 417 -13.68 27.62 7.01
N VAL A 418 -12.45 27.85 7.49
CA VAL A 418 -11.95 27.26 8.73
C VAL A 418 -12.21 28.28 9.83
N SER A 419 -12.95 27.94 10.88
CA SER A 419 -13.30 28.90 11.93
C SER A 419 -12.79 28.49 13.32
N GLU A 420 -12.67 29.47 14.22
CA GLU A 420 -12.38 29.19 15.63
C GLU A 420 -13.48 28.33 16.27
N ILE A 421 -14.74 28.58 15.90
CA ILE A 421 -15.90 27.82 16.38
C ILE A 421 -15.78 26.36 15.94
N GLY A 422 -15.47 26.11 14.66
CA GLY A 422 -15.24 24.77 14.12
C GLY A 422 -14.09 24.05 14.79
N ALA A 423 -12.96 24.73 15.02
CA ALA A 423 -11.82 24.15 15.73
C ALA A 423 -12.14 23.78 17.18
N ARG A 424 -12.85 24.64 17.93
CA ARG A 424 -13.26 24.36 19.32
C ARG A 424 -14.26 23.22 19.38
N LEU A 425 -15.25 23.19 18.49
CA LEU A 425 -16.22 22.11 18.40
C LEU A 425 -15.54 20.75 18.12
N ASN A 426 -14.58 20.72 17.19
CA ASN A 426 -13.83 19.50 16.91
C ASN A 426 -13.01 19.02 18.13
N ILE A 427 -12.44 19.95 18.90
CA ILE A 427 -11.74 19.63 20.15
C ILE A 427 -12.70 19.07 21.20
N GLU A 428 -13.81 19.78 21.46
CA GLU A 428 -14.82 19.38 22.45
C GLU A 428 -15.37 17.98 22.16
N VAL A 429 -15.83 17.75 20.93
CA VAL A 429 -16.41 16.47 20.52
C VAL A 429 -15.37 15.35 20.64
N SER A 430 -14.12 15.59 20.23
CA SER A 430 -13.05 14.60 20.37
C SER A 430 -12.77 14.26 21.84
N LEU A 431 -12.72 15.25 22.72
CA LEU A 431 -12.49 15.04 24.15
C LEU A 431 -13.63 14.26 24.82
N LEU A 432 -14.87 14.66 24.56
CA LEU A 432 -16.06 14.01 25.12
C LEU A 432 -16.21 12.57 24.61
N TYR A 433 -16.04 12.37 23.31
CA TYR A 433 -16.13 11.05 22.70
C TYR A 433 -15.04 10.11 23.22
N LEU A 434 -13.76 10.51 23.15
CA LEU A 434 -12.66 9.66 23.63
C LEU A 434 -12.77 9.35 25.12
N SER A 435 -13.20 10.32 25.94
CA SER A 435 -13.42 10.09 27.37
C SER A 435 -14.50 9.01 27.61
N ALA A 436 -15.62 9.09 26.89
CA ALA A 436 -16.66 8.07 26.97
C ALA A 436 -16.21 6.72 26.42
N TRP A 437 -15.46 6.72 25.31
CA TRP A 437 -14.91 5.51 24.67
C TRP A 437 -13.94 4.78 25.60
N LEU A 438 -13.03 5.49 26.26
CA LEU A 438 -12.13 4.94 27.28
C LEU A 438 -12.88 4.45 28.53
N ALA A 439 -14.05 5.01 28.81
CA ALA A 439 -14.96 4.54 29.86
C ALA A 439 -15.88 3.39 29.40
N GLY A 440 -15.59 2.77 28.25
CA GLY A 440 -16.31 1.60 27.73
C GLY A 440 -17.58 1.93 26.94
N ARG A 441 -17.82 3.17 26.51
CA ARG A 441 -19.01 3.59 25.76
C ARG A 441 -18.64 4.17 24.38
N GLY A 442 -18.94 3.45 23.30
CA GLY A 442 -18.68 3.90 21.92
C GLY A 442 -19.84 4.64 21.25
N ALA A 443 -21.05 4.62 21.82
CA ALA A 443 -22.20 5.39 21.34
C ALA A 443 -22.50 6.49 22.36
N VAL A 444 -22.30 7.76 21.96
CA VAL A 444 -22.25 8.88 22.91
C VAL A 444 -23.18 10.00 22.47
N ALA A 445 -24.12 10.38 23.33
CA ALA A 445 -24.98 11.53 23.11
C ALA A 445 -24.22 12.85 23.33
N ILE A 446 -23.89 13.57 22.27
CA ILE A 446 -23.21 14.88 22.31
C ILE A 446 -24.06 15.87 21.50
N HIS A 447 -24.48 16.99 22.11
CA HIS A 447 -25.36 18.00 21.49
C HIS A 447 -26.63 17.42 20.82
N ASN A 448 -27.27 16.42 21.46
CA ASN A 448 -28.44 15.69 20.94
C ASN A 448 -28.17 14.88 19.65
N LEU A 449 -26.90 14.56 19.35
CA LEU A 449 -26.50 13.64 18.30
C LEU A 449 -25.90 12.39 18.95
N MET A 450 -26.22 11.22 18.40
CA MET A 450 -25.59 9.95 18.75
C MET A 450 -24.30 9.84 17.96
N GLU A 451 -23.19 10.19 18.59
CA GLU A 451 -21.86 10.18 17.97
C GLU A 451 -21.18 8.82 18.17
N ASP A 452 -20.41 8.44 17.15
CA ASP A 452 -19.56 7.25 17.10
C ASP A 452 -18.10 7.65 16.77
N ALA A 453 -17.22 6.66 16.56
CA ALA A 453 -15.80 6.92 16.35
C ALA A 453 -15.51 7.75 15.10
N ALA A 454 -16.30 7.60 14.03
CA ALA A 454 -16.15 8.38 12.81
C ALA A 454 -16.27 9.89 13.06
N THR A 455 -17.12 10.33 14.00
CA THR A 455 -17.23 11.74 14.37
C THR A 455 -15.95 12.27 15.02
N ALA A 456 -15.33 11.49 15.92
CA ALA A 456 -14.05 11.86 16.52
C ALA A 456 -12.91 11.83 15.48
N GLU A 457 -12.95 10.89 14.53
CA GLU A 457 -11.97 10.78 13.45
C GLU A 457 -11.97 11.98 12.51
N ILE A 458 -13.14 12.40 12.01
CA ILE A 458 -13.19 13.61 11.18
C ILE A 458 -12.80 14.85 11.98
N SER A 459 -13.21 14.94 13.25
CA SER A 459 -12.89 16.08 14.11
C SER A 459 -11.38 16.25 14.29
N ARG A 460 -10.66 15.18 14.66
CA ARG A 460 -9.20 15.23 14.82
C ARG A 460 -8.46 15.35 13.49
N ALA A 461 -8.99 14.75 12.41
CA ALA A 461 -8.36 14.80 11.10
C ALA A 461 -8.38 16.22 10.52
N GLN A 462 -9.48 16.97 10.70
CA GLN A 462 -9.55 18.37 10.31
C GLN A 462 -8.55 19.24 11.08
N LEU A 463 -8.46 19.07 12.40
CA LEU A 463 -7.48 19.80 13.22
C LEU A 463 -6.04 19.54 12.74
N TRP A 464 -5.72 18.27 12.44
CA TRP A 464 -4.42 17.91 11.88
C TRP A 464 -4.21 18.53 10.49
N GLN A 465 -5.21 18.45 9.60
CA GLN A 465 -5.10 18.96 8.22
C GLN A 465 -4.90 20.47 8.20
N TRP A 466 -5.66 21.22 9.01
CA TRP A 466 -5.53 22.66 9.14
C TRP A 466 -4.16 23.06 9.70
N LEU A 467 -3.62 22.27 10.63
CA LEU A 467 -2.28 22.48 11.16
C LEU A 467 -1.21 22.19 10.09
N LYS A 468 -1.33 21.06 9.38
CA LYS A 468 -0.40 20.62 8.34
C LYS A 468 -0.26 21.64 7.21
N HIS A 469 -1.38 22.22 6.77
CA HIS A 469 -1.43 23.15 5.63
C HIS A 469 -1.48 24.62 6.06
N SER A 470 -1.35 24.92 7.35
CA SER A 470 -1.44 26.28 7.88
C SER A 470 -2.68 27.03 7.37
N ALA A 471 -3.84 26.38 7.50
CA ALA A 471 -5.11 26.84 6.92
C ALA A 471 -5.47 28.25 7.42
N LEU A 472 -5.95 29.09 6.51
CA LEU A 472 -6.40 30.45 6.83
C LEU A 472 -7.77 30.38 7.52
N MET A 473 -7.86 30.95 8.72
CA MET A 473 -9.08 31.00 9.48
C MET A 473 -9.93 32.23 9.11
N THR A 474 -11.22 32.21 9.44
CA THR A 474 -12.16 33.31 9.19
C THR A 474 -11.79 34.62 9.87
N ASN A 475 -10.98 34.59 10.93
CA ASN A 475 -10.47 35.76 11.65
C ASN A 475 -9.17 36.34 11.02
N GLY A 476 -8.68 35.76 9.93
CA GLY A 476 -7.46 36.18 9.23
C GLY A 476 -6.15 35.59 9.78
N GLU A 477 -6.18 34.88 10.91
CA GLU A 477 -5.01 34.15 11.45
C GLU A 477 -4.87 32.78 10.76
N ARG A 478 -3.66 32.20 10.77
CA ARG A 478 -3.44 30.82 10.31
C ARG A 478 -3.53 29.85 11.49
N PHE A 479 -4.22 28.73 11.29
CA PHE A 479 -4.29 27.68 12.30
C PHE A 479 -2.87 27.14 12.59
N SER A 480 -2.48 27.13 13.87
CA SER A 480 -1.11 26.88 14.30
C SER A 480 -1.04 26.02 15.55
N ARG A 481 0.14 25.45 15.84
CA ARG A 481 0.37 24.65 17.07
C ARG A 481 0.02 25.44 18.34
N LYS A 482 0.30 26.75 18.33
CA LYS A 482 0.01 27.67 19.44
C LYS A 482 -1.50 27.83 19.65
N LEU A 483 -2.25 28.05 18.57
CA LEU A 483 -3.70 28.17 18.63
C LEU A 483 -4.36 26.86 19.06
N PHE A 484 -3.96 25.73 18.46
CA PHE A 484 -4.48 24.42 18.84
C PHE A 484 -4.29 24.14 20.34
N ARG A 485 -3.08 24.32 20.88
CA ARG A 485 -2.82 24.13 22.32
C ARG A 485 -3.61 25.09 23.20
N LYS A 486 -3.80 26.34 22.76
CA LYS A 486 -4.63 27.32 23.46
C LYS A 486 -6.08 26.83 23.54
N TYR A 487 -6.69 26.50 22.40
CA TYR A 487 -8.06 26.02 22.34
C TYR A 487 -8.24 24.70 23.10
N LEU A 488 -7.30 23.76 22.95
CA LEU A 488 -7.33 22.49 23.69
C LEU A 488 -7.34 22.71 25.20
N ARG A 489 -6.47 23.59 25.70
CA ARG A 489 -6.41 23.91 27.13
C ARG A 489 -7.69 24.60 27.62
N GLU A 490 -8.23 25.53 26.84
CA GLU A 490 -9.45 26.26 27.20
C GLU A 490 -10.67 25.33 27.25
N GLU A 491 -10.90 24.53 26.19
CA GLU A 491 -12.00 23.57 26.17
C GLU A 491 -11.85 22.48 27.23
N PHE A 492 -10.63 21.94 27.42
CA PHE A 492 -10.37 20.97 28.48
C PHE A 492 -10.68 21.54 29.87
N ASN A 493 -10.24 22.76 30.18
CA ASN A 493 -10.49 23.40 31.46
C ASN A 493 -11.98 23.70 31.68
N ARG A 494 -12.69 24.12 30.62
CA ARG A 494 -14.14 24.32 30.65
C ARG A 494 -14.85 23.01 30.99
N LEU A 495 -14.57 21.94 30.25
CA LEU A 495 -15.17 20.62 30.49
C LEU A 495 -14.84 20.08 31.89
N LEU A 496 -13.62 20.31 32.41
CA LEU A 496 -13.24 19.87 33.76
C LEU A 496 -14.02 20.58 34.89
N GLN A 497 -14.50 21.81 34.64
CA GLN A 497 -15.31 22.56 35.60
C GLN A 497 -16.77 22.10 35.64
N GLU A 498 -17.25 21.42 34.61
CA GLU A 498 -18.60 20.86 34.55
C GLU A 498 -18.72 19.62 35.46
N GLN A 499 -19.68 19.64 36.37
CA GLN A 499 -19.78 18.65 37.47
C GLN A 499 -19.92 17.21 36.97
N THR A 500 -20.57 17.01 35.82
CA THR A 500 -20.71 15.71 35.12
C THR A 500 -19.39 15.09 34.67
N HIS A 501 -18.38 15.91 34.37
CA HIS A 501 -17.09 15.46 33.84
C HIS A 501 -16.00 15.41 34.92
N LYS A 502 -16.22 16.08 36.05
CA LYS A 502 -15.32 16.06 37.22
C LYS A 502 -15.15 14.66 37.83
N GLU A 503 -16.19 13.83 37.77
CA GLU A 503 -16.17 12.43 38.25
C GLU A 503 -15.45 11.47 37.29
N GLN A 504 -15.20 11.89 36.03
CA GLN A 504 -14.49 11.12 34.99
C GLN A 504 -13.20 11.82 34.54
N SER A 505 -12.59 12.60 35.44
CA SER A 505 -11.47 13.48 35.12
C SER A 505 -10.23 12.74 34.59
N HIS A 506 -10.03 11.47 34.98
CA HIS A 506 -8.90 10.67 34.48
C HIS A 506 -9.07 10.28 33.00
N TYR A 507 -10.25 9.84 32.57
CA TYR A 507 -10.53 9.53 31.16
C TYR A 507 -10.47 10.80 30.30
N LEU A 508 -10.96 11.92 30.83
CA LEU A 508 -10.86 13.21 30.14
C LEU A 508 -9.39 13.66 29.98
N GLN A 509 -8.54 13.40 30.98
CA GLN A 509 -7.11 13.66 30.91
C GLN A 509 -6.42 12.77 29.85
N GLN A 510 -6.74 11.46 29.82
CA GLN A 510 -6.25 10.55 28.78
C GLN A 510 -6.70 10.98 27.38
N ALA A 511 -7.97 11.35 27.22
CA ALA A 511 -8.53 11.87 25.98
C ALA A 511 -7.78 13.11 25.48
N ARG A 512 -7.46 14.06 26.38
CA ARG A 512 -6.63 15.21 26.05
C ARG A 512 -5.24 14.81 25.56
N THR A 513 -4.58 13.88 26.26
CA THR A 513 -3.24 13.40 25.89
C THR A 513 -3.25 12.74 24.51
N ILE A 514 -4.22 11.86 24.25
CA ILE A 514 -4.39 11.20 22.94
C ILE A 514 -4.63 12.24 21.85
N LEU A 515 -5.58 13.16 22.06
CA LEU A 515 -5.92 14.19 21.07
C LEU A 515 -4.73 15.09 20.74
N GLU A 516 -3.99 15.54 21.76
CA GLU A 516 -2.78 16.35 21.54
C GLU A 516 -1.73 15.56 20.74
N LYS A 517 -1.50 14.29 21.09
CA LYS A 517 -0.55 13.41 20.41
C LYS A 517 -0.91 13.25 18.93
N VAL A 518 -2.15 12.87 18.60
CA VAL A 518 -2.54 12.55 17.22
C VAL A 518 -2.66 13.78 16.33
N VAL A 519 -2.98 14.96 16.88
CA VAL A 519 -3.07 16.21 16.11
C VAL A 519 -1.69 16.84 15.89
N LEU A 520 -0.76 16.77 16.86
CA LEU A 520 0.55 17.41 16.76
C LEU A 520 1.64 16.57 16.08
N ARG A 521 1.39 15.27 15.86
CA ARG A 521 2.31 14.35 15.17
C ARG A 521 2.59 14.82 13.74
N GLN A 522 3.85 14.68 13.29
CA GLN A 522 4.24 15.07 11.94
C GLN A 522 3.61 14.18 10.86
N GLY A 523 3.53 12.87 11.13
CA GLY A 523 2.77 11.90 10.33
C GLY A 523 1.29 11.85 10.73
N PHE A 524 0.44 11.45 9.80
CA PHE A 524 -0.98 11.23 10.07
C PHE A 524 -1.20 9.84 10.67
N VAL A 525 -1.78 9.76 11.88
CA VAL A 525 -2.21 8.48 12.47
C VAL A 525 -3.39 7.94 11.67
N GLU A 526 -3.35 6.70 11.16
CA GLU A 526 -4.40 6.16 10.28
C GLU A 526 -5.77 6.13 10.96
N PHE A 527 -5.85 5.69 12.23
CA PHE A 527 -7.08 5.67 13.03
C PHE A 527 -6.77 6.02 14.50
N ILE A 528 -7.60 6.86 15.13
CA ILE A 528 -7.46 7.25 16.53
C ILE A 528 -7.71 6.08 17.48
N THR A 529 -8.57 5.14 17.09
CA THR A 529 -8.88 3.93 17.85
C THR A 529 -7.66 3.05 18.08
N THR A 530 -6.72 2.96 17.12
CA THR A 530 -5.47 2.23 17.28
C THR A 530 -4.59 2.81 18.39
N GLU A 531 -4.50 4.14 18.48
CA GLU A 531 -3.74 4.81 19.56
C GLU A 531 -4.48 4.77 20.89
N ALA A 532 -5.81 4.92 20.88
CA ALA A 532 -6.64 4.91 22.09
C ALA A 532 -6.76 3.50 22.70
N TYR A 533 -6.64 2.43 21.90
CA TYR A 533 -6.79 1.06 22.36
C TYR A 533 -5.73 0.68 23.40
N ALA A 534 -4.49 1.18 23.28
CA ALA A 534 -3.47 0.97 24.30
C ALA A 534 -3.89 1.51 25.68
N TYR A 535 -4.49 2.71 25.72
CA TYR A 535 -5.01 3.29 26.97
C TYR A 535 -6.21 2.50 27.51
N LEU A 536 -7.03 1.94 26.63
CA LEU A 536 -8.14 1.07 27.04
C LEU A 536 -7.62 -0.20 27.71
N LEU A 537 -6.60 -0.86 27.13
CA LEU A 537 -5.95 -2.03 27.71
C LEU A 537 -5.29 -1.72 29.06
N ASP A 538 -4.64 -0.56 29.19
CA ASP A 538 -4.06 -0.10 30.46
C ASP A 538 -5.15 0.09 31.53
N ASN A 539 -6.27 0.70 31.15
CA ASN A 539 -7.42 0.91 32.05
C ASN A 539 -8.07 -0.42 32.47
N GLU A 540 -8.00 -1.46 31.65
CA GLU A 540 -8.51 -2.79 31.95
C GLU A 540 -7.61 -3.58 32.92
N THR A 541 -6.32 -3.25 32.99
CA THR A 541 -5.31 -3.95 33.83
C THR A 541 -5.02 -3.26 35.15
N THR A 542 -5.25 -1.95 35.26
CA THR A 542 -5.00 -1.19 36.50
C THR A 542 -6.24 -1.15 37.41
N ASN A 543 -6.11 -1.72 38.61
CA ASN A 543 -7.10 -1.54 39.68
C ASN A 543 -7.14 -0.05 40.04
N ILE A 544 -8.30 0.62 39.88
CA ILE A 544 -8.51 2.06 40.12
C ILE A 544 -8.44 2.36 41.63
N LYS A 545 -7.27 2.16 42.23
CA LYS A 545 -6.80 2.66 43.54
C LYS A 545 -5.29 2.46 43.59
N SER A 546 -4.54 3.20 42.79
CA SER A 546 -3.18 3.71 43.09
C SER A 546 -2.55 4.21 41.80
N GLN A 547 -2.30 5.51 41.71
CA GLN A 547 -1.03 6.06 41.22
C GLN A 547 -1.06 7.59 41.32
N THR A 548 -0.85 8.07 42.55
CA THR A 548 0.00 9.25 42.73
C THR A 548 1.42 8.72 42.68
N ILE A 549 2.17 9.11 41.65
CA ILE A 549 3.64 9.22 41.53
C ILE A 549 3.92 9.06 40.04
N MET A 550 4.02 10.19 39.34
CA MET A 550 4.98 10.42 38.25
C MET A 550 4.92 11.90 37.93
N ASN A 551 5.56 12.68 38.80
CA ASN A 551 5.86 14.09 38.55
C ASN A 551 7.24 14.38 39.14
N THR A 552 8.26 13.73 38.57
CA THR A 552 9.67 14.08 38.72
C THR A 552 10.46 13.18 37.78
N GLN A 553 10.56 13.56 36.50
CA GLN A 553 11.66 13.25 35.58
C GLN A 553 11.37 13.85 34.19
N GLN A 554 11.09 15.15 34.15
CA GLN A 554 11.22 15.94 32.93
C GLN A 554 12.67 16.44 32.90
N GLU A 555 13.53 15.64 32.27
CA GLU A 555 14.78 16.08 31.59
C GLU A 555 15.53 14.89 30.95
N ASN A 556 15.11 13.64 31.17
CA ASN A 556 15.59 12.45 30.43
C ASN A 556 14.59 11.85 29.42
N GLN A 557 13.47 12.54 29.13
CA GLN A 557 12.36 11.97 28.33
C GLN A 557 12.53 12.09 26.80
N GLU A 558 13.37 12.97 26.28
CA GLU A 558 13.57 13.09 24.83
C GLU A 558 14.43 11.94 24.24
N GLU A 559 15.40 11.41 25.01
CA GLU A 559 16.17 10.22 24.60
C GLU A 559 15.36 8.93 24.73
N ALA A 560 14.55 8.77 25.77
CA ALA A 560 13.71 7.57 25.94
C ALA A 560 12.56 7.50 24.93
N GLN A 561 12.00 8.65 24.54
CA GLN A 561 10.90 8.72 23.58
C GLN A 561 11.40 8.48 22.14
N SER A 562 12.55 9.05 21.75
CA SER A 562 13.18 8.75 20.46
C SER A 562 13.68 7.31 20.37
N HIS A 563 14.20 6.74 21.46
CA HIS A 563 14.60 5.33 21.52
C HIS A 563 13.40 4.38 21.35
N ASN A 564 12.27 4.68 22.00
CA ASN A 564 11.05 3.88 21.85
C ASN A 564 10.40 4.00 20.45
N GLU A 565 10.50 5.17 19.81
CA GLU A 565 10.07 5.36 18.41
C GLU A 565 10.95 4.56 17.44
N ILE A 566 12.27 4.58 17.62
CA ILE A 566 13.23 3.76 16.85
C ILE A 566 12.90 2.27 16.98
N ILE A 567 12.64 1.79 18.20
CA ILE A 567 12.27 0.38 18.46
C ILE A 567 10.97 0.02 17.74
N SER A 568 9.97 0.91 17.75
CA SER A 568 8.68 0.69 17.08
C SER A 568 8.82 0.64 15.54
N GLU A 569 9.55 1.57 14.94
CA GLU A 569 9.79 1.60 13.49
C GLU A 569 10.66 0.43 13.03
N ALA A 570 11.67 0.05 13.81
CA ALA A 570 12.49 -1.13 13.57
C ALA A 570 11.65 -2.41 13.57
N ALA A 571 10.74 -2.56 14.54
CA ALA A 571 9.86 -3.72 14.62
C ALA A 571 8.90 -3.81 13.41
N LEU A 572 8.37 -2.67 12.94
CA LEU A 572 7.55 -2.61 11.73
C LEU A 572 8.35 -3.02 10.49
N MET A 573 9.58 -2.51 10.33
CA MET A 573 10.47 -2.87 9.23
C MET A 573 10.78 -4.37 9.21
N GLU A 574 11.11 -4.95 10.37
CA GLU A 574 11.39 -6.38 10.47
C GLU A 574 10.14 -7.24 10.21
N ALA A 575 8.96 -6.75 10.59
CA ALA A 575 7.71 -7.39 10.23
C ALA A 575 7.49 -7.36 8.71
N GLU A 576 7.72 -6.22 8.05
CA GLU A 576 7.66 -6.09 6.58
C GLU A 576 8.59 -7.08 5.88
N TRP A 577 9.83 -7.23 6.37
CA TRP A 577 10.80 -8.19 5.83
C TRP A 577 10.34 -9.64 5.92
N LYS A 578 9.50 -9.98 6.91
CA LYS A 578 8.99 -11.35 7.10
C LYS A 578 7.77 -11.65 6.23
N VAL A 579 6.93 -10.65 5.94
CA VAL A 579 5.63 -10.89 5.29
C VAL A 579 5.59 -10.54 3.80
N GLN A 580 6.41 -9.58 3.33
CA GLN A 580 6.36 -9.20 1.92
C GLN A 580 7.10 -10.21 1.04
N GLU A 581 6.44 -10.65 -0.03
CA GLU A 581 7.02 -11.52 -1.06
C GLU A 581 8.36 -10.99 -1.61
N ARG A 582 8.49 -9.66 -1.75
CA ARG A 582 9.74 -8.99 -2.15
C ARG A 582 10.95 -9.44 -1.33
N TRP A 583 10.78 -9.76 -0.05
CA TRP A 583 11.87 -10.10 0.87
C TRP A 583 12.00 -11.60 1.12
N GLN A 584 11.18 -12.42 0.46
CA GLN A 584 11.18 -13.86 0.64
C GLN A 584 12.55 -14.45 0.29
N GLY A 585 13.12 -15.21 1.24
CA GLY A 585 14.43 -15.83 1.08
C GLY A 585 15.62 -14.87 1.18
N ILE A 586 15.41 -13.59 1.55
CA ILE A 586 16.48 -12.61 1.78
C ILE A 586 16.87 -12.59 3.26
N LYS A 587 18.13 -12.88 3.55
CA LYS A 587 18.74 -12.88 4.88
C LYS A 587 19.50 -11.58 5.11
N ARG A 588 19.29 -10.99 6.28
CA ARG A 588 20.03 -9.82 6.78
C ARG A 588 20.85 -10.26 8.00
N PRO A 589 22.16 -9.96 8.06
CA PRO A 589 22.98 -10.23 9.23
C PRO A 589 22.87 -9.14 10.32
N TYR A 590 22.00 -8.15 10.13
CA TYR A 590 21.73 -7.02 11.03
C TYR A 590 20.23 -6.91 11.29
N SER A 591 19.87 -6.14 12.32
CA SER A 591 18.49 -5.88 12.75
C SER A 591 17.89 -4.65 12.05
N GLY A 592 16.55 -4.50 12.12
CA GLY A 592 15.88 -3.25 11.75
C GLY A 592 16.30 -2.09 12.64
N GLU A 593 16.69 -2.36 13.89
CA GLU A 593 17.20 -1.35 14.82
C GLU A 593 18.55 -0.79 14.35
N ASP A 594 19.46 -1.64 13.87
CA ASP A 594 20.73 -1.20 13.28
C ASP A 594 20.49 -0.26 12.08
N VAL A 595 19.48 -0.58 11.25
CA VAL A 595 19.10 0.26 10.11
C VAL A 595 18.58 1.61 10.58
N MET A 596 17.68 1.64 11.57
CA MET A 596 17.10 2.88 12.07
C MET A 596 18.14 3.79 12.72
N ARG A 597 19.06 3.23 13.50
CA ARG A 597 20.13 3.99 14.16
C ARG A 597 21.11 4.64 13.18
N LEU A 598 21.35 4.00 12.03
CA LEU A 598 22.24 4.51 10.99
C LEU A 598 21.52 5.35 9.93
N ARG A 599 20.20 5.42 9.97
CA ARG A 599 19.39 6.18 9.03
C ARG A 599 19.45 7.67 9.36
N PRO A 600 19.67 8.55 8.36
CA PRO A 600 19.60 9.99 8.59
C PRO A 600 18.16 10.42 8.89
N SER A 601 17.98 11.49 9.67
CA SER A 601 16.66 12.05 10.00
C SER A 601 15.88 12.55 8.79
N ILE A 602 16.56 12.82 7.67
CA ILE A 602 15.97 13.18 6.38
C ILE A 602 16.58 12.28 5.32
N LEU A 603 15.73 11.47 4.67
CA LEU A 603 16.12 10.65 3.55
C LEU A 603 16.07 11.46 2.24
N PRO A 604 17.05 11.29 1.34
CA PRO A 604 16.95 11.85 0.00
C PRO A 604 15.84 11.16 -0.79
N ASP A 605 15.18 11.93 -1.65
CA ASP A 605 14.09 11.40 -2.48
C ASP A 605 14.63 10.57 -3.65
N CYS A 606 14.54 9.25 -3.54
CA CYS A 606 15.09 8.28 -4.50
C CYS A 606 13.99 7.67 -5.39
N ASN A 607 13.06 8.49 -5.87
CA ASN A 607 11.90 8.03 -6.65
C ASN A 607 12.24 7.24 -7.92
N LEU A 608 13.27 7.65 -8.67
CA LEU A 608 13.68 6.95 -9.89
C LEU A 608 14.19 5.53 -9.58
N ALA A 609 15.03 5.39 -8.54
CA ALA A 609 15.47 4.08 -8.10
C ALA A 609 14.27 3.22 -7.69
N ARG A 610 13.38 3.74 -6.82
CA ARG A 610 12.20 3.00 -6.36
C ARG A 610 11.33 2.53 -7.52
N HIS A 611 11.00 3.43 -8.44
CA HIS A 611 10.20 3.11 -9.63
C HIS A 611 10.87 2.02 -10.47
N GLY A 612 12.17 2.18 -10.76
CA GLY A 612 12.93 1.19 -11.52
C GLY A 612 12.98 -0.17 -10.84
N CYS A 613 13.17 -0.22 -9.51
CA CYS A 613 13.19 -1.46 -8.74
C CYS A 613 11.87 -2.21 -8.84
N GLU A 614 10.76 -1.50 -8.62
CA GLU A 614 9.40 -2.05 -8.66
C GLU A 614 9.06 -2.54 -10.08
N LEU A 615 9.39 -1.75 -11.11
CA LEU A 615 9.17 -2.10 -12.50
C LEU A 615 10.00 -3.30 -12.94
N LEU A 616 11.28 -3.36 -12.58
CA LEU A 616 12.15 -4.49 -12.90
C LEU A 616 11.68 -5.76 -12.20
N TRP A 617 11.34 -5.67 -10.91
CA TRP A 617 10.78 -6.79 -10.16
C TRP A 617 9.51 -7.33 -10.81
N GLN A 618 8.56 -6.45 -11.13
CA GLN A 618 7.32 -6.81 -11.81
C GLN A 618 7.61 -7.49 -13.16
N ARG A 619 8.48 -6.91 -13.99
CA ARG A 619 8.82 -7.44 -15.32
C ARG A 619 9.46 -8.83 -15.23
N MET A 620 10.34 -9.09 -14.26
CA MET A 620 10.94 -10.42 -14.10
C MET A 620 9.96 -11.51 -13.64
N HIS A 621 8.85 -11.13 -13.01
CA HIS A 621 7.80 -12.06 -12.58
C HIS A 621 6.68 -12.24 -13.62
N THR A 622 6.48 -11.25 -14.49
CA THR A 622 5.38 -11.24 -15.47
C THR A 622 5.84 -11.62 -16.88
N LEU A 623 7.07 -11.29 -17.27
CA LEU A 623 7.63 -11.63 -18.56
C LEU A 623 8.38 -12.98 -18.49
N PRO A 624 8.50 -13.70 -19.63
CA PRO A 624 9.36 -14.87 -19.70
C PRO A 624 10.80 -14.54 -19.30
N GLN A 625 11.30 -13.40 -19.78
CA GLN A 625 12.61 -12.82 -19.46
C GLN A 625 12.62 -11.31 -19.72
N VAL A 626 13.51 -10.60 -19.04
CA VAL A 626 13.84 -9.19 -19.28
C VAL A 626 15.17 -9.13 -20.01
N ILE A 627 15.18 -8.50 -21.18
CA ILE A 627 16.38 -8.35 -22.01
C ILE A 627 16.90 -6.91 -21.94
N ALA A 628 18.20 -6.76 -21.80
CA ALA A 628 18.89 -5.47 -21.76
C ALA A 628 20.16 -5.45 -22.62
N LEU A 629 20.53 -4.26 -23.08
CA LEU A 629 21.80 -4.00 -23.75
C LEU A 629 22.64 -3.01 -22.93
N GLY A 630 23.96 -3.18 -22.98
CA GLY A 630 24.91 -2.28 -22.35
C GLY A 630 24.90 -0.88 -22.97
N ALA A 631 24.49 0.13 -22.22
CA ALA A 631 24.54 1.54 -22.62
C ALA A 631 25.71 2.28 -21.97
N MET A 632 26.40 3.12 -22.75
CA MET A 632 27.47 4.03 -22.32
C MET A 632 27.09 5.51 -22.49
N THR A 633 26.00 5.81 -23.19
CA THR A 633 25.49 7.18 -23.36
C THR A 633 24.00 7.27 -23.16
N GLY A 634 23.53 8.48 -22.83
CA GLY A 634 22.09 8.76 -22.75
C GLY A 634 21.34 8.56 -24.07
N ALA A 635 22.00 8.83 -25.21
CA ALA A 635 21.39 8.61 -26.52
C ALA A 635 21.10 7.13 -26.76
N GLN A 636 22.06 6.24 -26.45
CA GLN A 636 21.84 4.79 -26.52
C GLN A 636 20.69 4.36 -25.62
N ALA A 637 20.63 4.83 -24.38
CA ALA A 637 19.53 4.51 -23.46
C ALA A 637 18.15 4.91 -24.02
N VAL A 638 18.03 6.12 -24.60
CA VAL A 638 16.78 6.60 -25.21
C VAL A 638 16.41 5.76 -26.44
N GLN A 639 17.37 5.45 -27.33
CA GLN A 639 17.09 4.62 -28.50
C GLN A 639 16.73 3.18 -28.12
N MET A 640 17.36 2.61 -27.10
CA MET A 640 17.00 1.32 -26.52
C MET A 640 15.56 1.30 -25.99
N ALA A 641 15.14 2.38 -25.32
CA ALA A 641 13.76 2.54 -24.87
C ALA A 641 12.76 2.63 -26.02
N LYS A 642 13.06 3.45 -27.05
CA LYS A 642 12.23 3.58 -28.26
C LYS A 642 12.10 2.29 -29.04
N ALA A 643 13.17 1.49 -29.09
CA ALA A 643 13.18 0.17 -29.71
C ALA A 643 12.41 -0.90 -28.91
N GLY A 644 11.89 -0.58 -27.72
CA GLY A 644 11.05 -1.49 -26.94
C GLY A 644 11.79 -2.44 -26.01
N LEU A 645 13.06 -2.16 -25.67
CA LEU A 645 13.76 -2.94 -24.63
C LEU A 645 13.11 -2.77 -23.26
N GLN A 646 13.24 -3.79 -22.41
CA GLN A 646 12.57 -3.84 -21.12
C GLN A 646 13.45 -3.34 -19.96
N ALA A 647 14.74 -3.16 -20.18
CA ALA A 647 15.68 -2.65 -19.20
C ALA A 647 16.94 -2.14 -19.91
N ILE A 648 17.77 -1.39 -19.17
CA ILE A 648 19.09 -0.97 -19.60
C ILE A 648 20.13 -1.65 -18.70
N TYR A 649 21.19 -2.14 -19.32
CA TYR A 649 22.36 -2.60 -18.59
C TYR A 649 23.44 -1.51 -18.63
N LEU A 650 24.06 -1.23 -17.50
CA LEU A 650 25.20 -0.33 -17.40
C LEU A 650 26.43 -1.15 -17.03
N SER A 651 27.32 -1.33 -18.01
CA SER A 651 28.52 -2.15 -17.89
C SER A 651 29.70 -1.38 -17.26
N GLY A 652 30.34 -1.97 -16.26
CA GLY A 652 31.57 -1.44 -15.65
C GLY A 652 32.74 -1.42 -16.64
N TRP A 653 32.83 -2.44 -17.50
CA TRP A 653 33.75 -2.47 -18.64
C TRP A 653 33.59 -1.25 -19.56
N GLN A 654 32.35 -0.92 -19.95
CA GLN A 654 32.10 0.23 -20.84
C GLN A 654 32.38 1.57 -20.15
N VAL A 655 32.16 1.66 -18.84
CA VAL A 655 32.59 2.79 -18.02
C VAL A 655 34.10 2.92 -18.04
N ALA A 656 34.83 1.83 -17.77
CA ALA A 656 36.30 1.81 -17.80
C ALA A 656 36.85 2.24 -19.17
N ALA A 657 36.26 1.74 -20.25
CA ALA A 657 36.75 2.01 -21.60
C ALA A 657 36.53 3.46 -22.03
N ASP A 658 35.36 4.05 -21.76
CA ASP A 658 34.96 5.29 -22.48
C ASP A 658 33.99 6.22 -21.74
N ALA A 659 33.55 5.90 -20.52
CA ALA A 659 32.53 6.69 -19.82
C ALA A 659 32.86 6.96 -18.34
N ASN A 660 34.15 6.90 -17.97
CA ASN A 660 34.57 7.15 -16.60
C ASN A 660 35.03 8.59 -16.34
N LEU A 661 35.03 8.96 -15.06
CA LEU A 661 35.34 10.31 -14.60
C LEU A 661 36.84 10.65 -14.59
N ALA A 662 37.75 9.68 -14.80
CA ALA A 662 39.16 10.00 -15.01
C ALA A 662 39.43 10.49 -16.44
N GLY A 663 38.48 10.33 -17.37
CA GLY A 663 38.65 10.70 -18.77
C GLY A 663 39.75 9.92 -19.48
N GLN A 664 40.05 8.70 -19.00
CA GLN A 664 41.05 7.81 -19.57
C GLN A 664 40.36 6.56 -20.13
N THR A 665 40.96 5.93 -21.13
CA THR A 665 40.57 4.59 -21.56
C THR A 665 41.28 3.55 -20.71
N PHE A 666 40.51 2.80 -19.94
CA PHE A 666 41.02 1.72 -19.10
C PHE A 666 40.53 0.34 -19.55
N PRO A 667 41.33 -0.72 -19.31
CA PRO A 667 40.78 -2.05 -19.25
C PRO A 667 39.86 -2.21 -18.02
N ASP A 668 38.99 -3.22 -18.08
CA ASP A 668 38.08 -3.59 -16.98
C ASP A 668 38.84 -4.27 -15.82
N GLN A 669 39.44 -3.42 -14.99
CA GLN A 669 40.26 -3.79 -13.83
C GLN A 669 40.01 -2.86 -12.62
N SER A 670 38.82 -2.25 -12.53
CA SER A 670 38.45 -1.31 -11.45
C SER A 670 39.41 -0.12 -11.26
N LEU A 671 40.11 0.32 -12.32
CA LEU A 671 41.07 1.43 -12.27
C LEU A 671 40.41 2.81 -12.19
N TYR A 672 39.16 2.91 -12.62
CA TYR A 672 38.44 4.17 -12.72
C TYR A 672 37.87 4.62 -11.35
N PRO A 673 37.58 5.93 -11.16
CA PRO A 673 36.99 6.42 -9.92
C PRO A 673 35.64 5.75 -9.62
N SER A 674 35.45 5.25 -8.40
CA SER A 674 34.27 4.42 -8.04
C SER A 674 32.92 5.11 -8.26
N ASN A 675 32.87 6.44 -8.26
CA ASN A 675 31.67 7.22 -8.56
C ASN A 675 31.36 7.38 -10.06
N SER A 676 32.15 6.77 -10.96
CA SER A 676 31.95 6.85 -12.42
C SER A 676 30.67 6.14 -12.87
N ALA A 677 30.44 4.91 -12.39
CA ALA A 677 29.22 4.18 -12.75
C ALA A 677 27.95 4.87 -12.20
N PRO A 678 27.90 5.35 -10.94
CA PRO A 678 26.80 6.21 -10.47
C PRO A 678 26.58 7.47 -11.33
N ALA A 679 27.65 8.15 -11.76
CA ALA A 679 27.54 9.31 -12.64
C ALA A 679 26.91 8.94 -13.99
N LEU A 680 27.26 7.78 -14.55
CA LEU A 680 26.65 7.27 -15.77
C LEU A 680 25.17 6.90 -15.54
N VAL A 681 24.81 6.21 -14.44
CA VAL A 681 23.39 5.94 -14.10
C VAL A 681 22.57 7.23 -14.14
N ARG A 682 23.07 8.29 -13.47
CA ARG A 682 22.40 9.59 -13.45
C ARG A 682 22.28 10.20 -14.84
N ARG A 683 23.32 10.08 -15.67
CA ARG A 683 23.31 10.55 -17.07
C ARG A 683 22.26 9.81 -17.91
N LEU A 684 22.15 8.49 -17.78
CA LEU A 684 21.16 7.69 -18.50
C LEU A 684 19.73 8.08 -18.09
N ASN A 685 19.46 8.14 -16.78
CA ASN A 685 18.16 8.57 -16.25
C ASN A 685 17.79 10.00 -16.69
N SER A 686 18.76 10.92 -16.75
CA SER A 686 18.53 12.29 -17.22
C SER A 686 18.15 12.33 -18.70
N ALA A 687 18.69 11.43 -19.52
CA ALA A 687 18.34 11.35 -20.94
C ALA A 687 16.93 10.78 -21.15
N LEU A 688 16.55 9.73 -20.40
CA LEU A 688 15.19 9.19 -20.40
C LEU A 688 14.17 10.24 -19.93
N MET A 689 14.51 11.00 -18.89
CA MET A 689 13.68 12.12 -18.42
C MET A 689 13.51 13.22 -19.47
N ARG A 690 14.57 13.57 -20.20
CA ARG A 690 14.46 14.53 -21.31
C ARG A 690 13.55 13.99 -22.40
N HIS A 691 13.65 12.70 -22.72
CA HIS A 691 12.79 12.07 -23.71
C HIS A 691 11.31 12.11 -23.29
N ASP A 692 11.00 11.77 -22.04
CA ASP A 692 9.66 11.91 -21.45
C ASP A 692 9.12 13.35 -21.53
N GLN A 693 9.95 14.32 -21.16
CA GLN A 693 9.61 15.74 -21.23
C GLN A 693 9.25 16.18 -22.65
N ILE A 694 9.95 15.67 -23.67
CA ILE A 694 9.64 15.93 -25.08
C ILE A 694 8.28 15.32 -25.46
N LEU A 695 8.04 14.05 -25.09
CA LEU A 695 6.77 13.38 -25.38
C LEU A 695 5.57 14.07 -24.72
N ASN A 696 5.74 14.59 -23.50
CA ASN A 696 4.72 15.34 -22.78
C ASN A 696 4.21 16.58 -23.54
N LEU A 697 5.03 17.21 -24.40
CA LEU A 697 4.59 18.35 -25.22
C LEU A 697 3.46 17.98 -26.19
N THR A 698 3.42 16.71 -26.60
CA THR A 698 2.44 16.18 -27.56
C THR A 698 1.37 15.32 -26.88
N GLY A 699 1.35 15.28 -25.54
CA GLY A 699 0.43 14.43 -24.77
C GLY A 699 0.76 12.94 -24.81
N GLN A 700 1.96 12.57 -25.28
CA GLN A 700 2.42 11.18 -25.41
C GLN A 700 3.34 10.73 -24.27
N GLY A 701 3.46 11.53 -23.20
CA GLY A 701 4.30 11.19 -22.05
C GLY A 701 3.81 9.92 -21.34
N SER A 702 4.74 9.08 -20.91
CA SER A 702 4.44 7.85 -20.18
C SER A 702 5.60 7.50 -19.24
N THR A 703 5.29 6.96 -18.06
CA THR A 703 6.30 6.40 -17.17
C THR A 703 7.04 5.20 -17.78
N ASP A 704 6.49 4.57 -18.82
CA ASP A 704 7.07 3.39 -19.47
C ASP A 704 8.42 3.68 -20.14
N CYS A 705 8.72 4.94 -20.46
CA CYS A 705 10.00 5.34 -21.02
C CYS A 705 11.17 5.33 -20.01
N TYR A 706 10.86 5.32 -18.69
CA TYR A 706 11.87 5.19 -17.64
C TYR A 706 12.26 3.72 -17.45
N LEU A 707 13.06 3.20 -18.39
CA LEU A 707 13.55 1.83 -18.29
C LEU A 707 14.40 1.62 -17.03
N PRO A 708 14.21 0.49 -16.31
CA PRO A 708 15.02 0.19 -15.14
C PRO A 708 16.48 -0.06 -15.53
N ILE A 709 17.40 0.54 -14.78
CA ILE A 709 18.84 0.40 -15.01
C ILE A 709 19.42 -0.63 -14.05
N VAL A 710 20.03 -1.69 -14.60
CA VAL A 710 20.85 -2.65 -13.85
C VAL A 710 22.32 -2.26 -14.01
N ALA A 711 22.97 -1.87 -12.92
CA ALA A 711 24.29 -1.28 -12.93
C ALA A 711 25.38 -2.17 -12.34
N ASP A 712 26.56 -2.08 -12.94
CA ASP A 712 27.78 -2.74 -12.49
C ASP A 712 28.45 -1.97 -11.35
N ALA A 713 28.65 -2.64 -10.21
CA ALA A 713 29.41 -2.12 -9.08
C ALA A 713 30.76 -2.84 -8.89
N GLU A 714 31.18 -3.65 -9.87
CA GLU A 714 32.42 -4.41 -9.88
C GLU A 714 32.58 -5.25 -8.59
N ALA A 715 33.79 -5.30 -8.03
CA ALA A 715 34.06 -5.88 -6.72
C ALA A 715 33.81 -4.90 -5.55
N GLY A 716 33.13 -3.77 -5.78
CA GLY A 716 32.83 -2.77 -4.75
C GLY A 716 33.99 -1.80 -4.41
N PHE A 717 35.06 -1.78 -5.22
CA PHE A 717 36.20 -0.84 -5.10
C PHE A 717 36.94 -0.86 -3.75
N GLY A 718 36.80 -1.93 -2.97
CA GLY A 718 37.47 -2.03 -1.68
C GLY A 718 36.81 -3.06 -0.76
N GLY A 719 36.60 -2.67 0.49
CA GLY A 719 35.90 -3.47 1.50
C GLY A 719 34.40 -3.16 1.58
N PRO A 720 33.72 -3.68 2.62
CA PRO A 720 32.27 -3.50 2.79
C PRO A 720 31.80 -2.03 2.88
N LEU A 721 32.63 -1.12 3.42
CA LEU A 721 32.27 0.30 3.50
C LEU A 721 32.27 0.98 2.13
N GLN A 722 33.23 0.63 1.25
CA GLN A 722 33.25 1.11 -0.12
C GLN A 722 32.05 0.56 -0.91
N ALA A 723 31.71 -0.72 -0.71
CA ALA A 723 30.51 -1.31 -1.31
C ALA A 723 29.21 -0.64 -0.83
N PHE A 724 29.11 -0.30 0.47
CA PHE A 724 28.00 0.46 1.02
C PHE A 724 27.85 1.84 0.34
N GLU A 725 28.93 2.63 0.29
CA GLU A 725 28.91 3.98 -0.30
C GLU A 725 28.63 3.94 -1.80
N LEU A 726 29.17 2.95 -2.51
CA LEU A 726 28.89 2.76 -3.94
C LEU A 726 27.42 2.43 -4.16
N MET A 727 26.86 1.49 -3.39
CA MET A 727 25.44 1.13 -3.48
C MET A 727 24.54 2.34 -3.18
N LYS A 728 24.85 3.11 -2.13
CA LYS A 728 24.13 4.35 -1.80
C LYS A 728 24.14 5.33 -2.99
N GLN A 729 25.31 5.58 -3.60
CA GLN A 729 25.42 6.47 -4.76
C GLN A 729 24.66 5.93 -5.98
N MET A 730 24.64 4.62 -6.21
CA MET A 730 23.83 4.00 -7.26
C MET A 730 22.33 4.23 -7.05
N ILE A 731 21.86 4.09 -5.81
CA ILE A 731 20.46 4.36 -5.45
C ILE A 731 20.11 5.83 -5.67
N GLU A 732 20.94 6.75 -5.18
CA GLU A 732 20.74 8.19 -5.37
C GLU A 732 20.75 8.59 -6.86
N ALA A 733 21.53 7.88 -7.68
CA ALA A 733 21.56 8.09 -9.13
C ALA A 733 20.33 7.49 -9.87
N GLY A 734 19.55 6.63 -9.21
CA GLY A 734 18.35 6.02 -9.76
C GLY A 734 18.54 4.63 -10.35
N ALA A 735 19.51 3.84 -9.87
CA ALA A 735 19.67 2.45 -10.29
C ALA A 735 18.54 1.57 -9.73
N ALA A 736 18.03 0.64 -10.56
CA ALA A 736 16.99 -0.31 -10.19
C ALA A 736 17.56 -1.59 -9.55
N ALA A 737 18.70 -2.04 -10.10
CA ALA A 737 19.45 -3.16 -9.57
C ALA A 737 20.95 -2.88 -9.65
N VAL A 738 21.71 -3.51 -8.76
CA VAL A 738 23.17 -3.38 -8.74
C VAL A 738 23.78 -4.76 -8.58
N HIS A 739 24.78 -5.08 -9.39
CA HIS A 739 25.51 -6.33 -9.26
C HIS A 739 26.91 -6.11 -8.69
N PHE A 740 27.32 -7.04 -7.82
CA PHE A 740 28.66 -7.13 -7.26
C PHE A 740 29.27 -8.48 -7.63
N GLU A 741 30.60 -8.56 -7.69
CA GLU A 741 31.32 -9.80 -7.99
C GLU A 741 32.36 -10.19 -6.92
N ASP A 742 32.61 -11.49 -6.77
CA ASP A 742 33.42 -12.07 -5.69
C ASP A 742 34.93 -12.09 -5.96
N GLN A 743 35.43 -11.09 -6.69
CA GLN A 743 36.84 -10.87 -6.96
C GLN A 743 37.49 -9.93 -5.94
N LEU A 744 38.82 -10.01 -5.82
CA LEU A 744 39.63 -9.04 -5.08
C LEU A 744 39.63 -7.71 -5.84
N ALA A 745 39.08 -6.64 -5.24
CA ALA A 745 38.95 -5.34 -5.91
C ALA A 745 40.27 -4.77 -6.49
N ALA A 746 41.39 -4.92 -5.77
CA ALA A 746 42.70 -4.46 -6.23
C ALA A 746 43.25 -5.23 -7.44
N GLU A 747 42.74 -6.44 -7.67
CA GLU A 747 43.14 -7.32 -8.77
C GLU A 747 41.95 -7.74 -9.63
N LYS A 748 40.88 -6.94 -9.62
CA LYS A 748 39.67 -7.23 -10.38
C LYS A 748 40.01 -7.36 -11.86
N LYS A 749 39.38 -8.31 -12.53
CA LYS A 749 39.46 -8.47 -13.99
C LYS A 749 38.07 -8.63 -14.59
N CYS A 750 37.94 -8.31 -15.87
CA CYS A 750 36.81 -8.76 -16.66
C CYS A 750 36.67 -10.29 -16.52
N GLY A 751 35.44 -10.77 -16.44
CA GLY A 751 35.15 -12.20 -16.25
C GLY A 751 35.77 -13.16 -17.26
N HIS A 752 36.11 -12.66 -18.44
CA HIS A 752 36.70 -13.42 -19.55
C HIS A 752 38.22 -13.27 -19.66
N MET A 753 38.86 -12.59 -18.71
CA MET A 753 40.32 -12.46 -18.61
C MET A 753 40.90 -13.49 -17.63
N GLY A 754 42.15 -13.90 -17.86
CA GLY A 754 42.91 -14.71 -16.91
C GLY A 754 43.38 -13.92 -15.69
N GLY A 755 43.87 -14.64 -14.66
CA GLY A 755 44.44 -14.02 -13.45
C GLY A 755 43.42 -13.50 -12.45
N LYS A 756 42.17 -13.96 -12.52
CA LYS A 756 41.11 -13.63 -11.54
C LYS A 756 41.49 -14.16 -10.16
N VAL A 757 41.38 -13.30 -9.15
CA VAL A 757 41.62 -13.62 -7.74
C VAL A 757 40.31 -13.52 -6.98
N LEU A 758 39.81 -14.64 -6.46
CA LEU A 758 38.61 -14.68 -5.64
C LEU A 758 38.88 -14.15 -4.23
N VAL A 759 37.88 -13.52 -3.63
CA VAL A 759 37.83 -13.32 -2.17
C VAL A 759 37.14 -14.51 -1.49
N PRO A 760 37.32 -14.70 -0.17
CA PRO A 760 36.62 -15.74 0.56
C PRO A 760 35.10 -15.55 0.47
N THR A 761 34.35 -16.64 0.45
CA THR A 761 32.88 -16.64 0.38
C THR A 761 32.26 -15.72 1.44
N SER A 762 32.75 -15.76 2.69
CA SER A 762 32.31 -14.86 3.77
C SER A 762 32.61 -13.39 3.51
N GLN A 763 33.70 -13.05 2.82
CA GLN A 763 33.99 -11.67 2.46
C GLN A 763 32.98 -11.13 1.46
N PHE A 764 32.65 -11.90 0.43
CA PHE A 764 31.65 -11.48 -0.54
C PHE A 764 30.25 -11.39 0.07
N ILE A 765 29.89 -12.29 0.99
CA ILE A 765 28.65 -12.15 1.78
C ILE A 765 28.62 -10.84 2.56
N ARG A 766 29.74 -10.38 3.13
CA ARG A 766 29.81 -9.04 3.77
C ARG A 766 29.59 -7.91 2.78
N THR A 767 30.12 -8.01 1.56
CA THR A 767 29.86 -7.06 0.47
C THR A 767 28.37 -6.98 0.13
N LEU A 768 27.71 -8.14 -0.09
CA LEU A 768 26.28 -8.20 -0.38
C LEU A 768 25.43 -7.65 0.79
N ALA A 769 25.80 -7.98 2.03
CA ALA A 769 25.13 -7.46 3.21
C ALA A 769 25.27 -5.93 3.32
N ALA A 770 26.45 -5.38 3.03
CA ALA A 770 26.68 -3.94 3.03
C ALA A 770 25.87 -3.22 1.95
N ALA A 771 25.78 -3.80 0.75
CA ALA A 771 24.89 -3.29 -0.30
C ALA A 771 23.41 -3.32 0.13
N ARG A 772 22.95 -4.42 0.74
CA ARG A 772 21.59 -4.48 1.28
C ARG A 772 21.36 -3.45 2.38
N MET A 773 22.35 -3.23 3.24
CA MET A 773 22.27 -2.24 4.33
C MET A 773 22.09 -0.83 3.78
N ALA A 774 22.81 -0.49 2.71
CA ALA A 774 22.64 0.79 2.02
C ALA A 774 21.20 0.93 1.47
N ALA A 775 20.66 -0.11 0.85
CA ALA A 775 19.29 -0.11 0.33
C ALA A 775 18.24 0.03 1.44
N ASP A 776 18.39 -0.71 2.55
CA ASP A 776 17.49 -0.66 3.69
C ASP A 776 17.56 0.70 4.41
N ILE A 777 18.75 1.27 4.62
CA ILE A 777 18.92 2.61 5.18
C ILE A 777 18.23 3.65 4.30
N MET A 778 18.48 3.61 2.99
CA MET A 778 17.89 4.52 2.00
C MET A 778 16.39 4.26 1.77
N ASN A 779 15.84 3.20 2.35
CA ASN A 779 14.45 2.78 2.24
C ASN A 779 14.00 2.50 0.80
N VAL A 780 14.88 1.96 -0.05
CA VAL A 780 14.58 1.63 -1.45
C VAL A 780 14.74 0.12 -1.64
N PRO A 781 13.78 -0.58 -2.30
CA PRO A 781 13.83 -2.04 -2.45
C PRO A 781 14.79 -2.50 -3.57
N THR A 782 15.97 -1.87 -3.65
CA THR A 782 16.95 -2.08 -4.72
C THR A 782 17.35 -3.54 -4.86
N LEU A 783 17.36 -4.00 -6.11
CA LEU A 783 17.67 -5.39 -6.41
C LEU A 783 19.19 -5.62 -6.37
N ILE A 784 19.62 -6.70 -5.71
CA ILE A 784 21.03 -7.06 -5.62
C ILE A 784 21.27 -8.33 -6.43
N VAL A 785 22.25 -8.29 -7.31
CA VAL A 785 22.71 -9.44 -8.09
C VAL A 785 24.07 -9.88 -7.56
N ALA A 786 24.16 -11.13 -7.10
CA ALA A 786 25.43 -11.74 -6.70
C ALA A 786 26.05 -12.46 -7.89
N ARG A 787 27.17 -11.92 -8.38
CA ARG A 787 27.99 -12.57 -9.41
C ARG A 787 29.11 -13.38 -8.77
N THR A 788 29.35 -14.59 -9.28
CA THR A 788 30.56 -15.36 -8.98
C THR A 788 31.42 -15.56 -10.22
N ASP A 789 32.74 -15.40 -10.06
CA ASP A 789 33.74 -15.58 -11.10
C ASP A 789 34.53 -16.90 -10.96
N ALA A 790 34.07 -17.79 -10.08
CA ALA A 790 34.79 -19.00 -9.69
C ALA A 790 34.91 -20.08 -10.78
N LEU A 791 34.27 -19.90 -11.94
CA LEU A 791 34.35 -20.87 -13.04
C LEU A 791 35.79 -21.03 -13.53
N ASP A 792 36.45 -19.91 -13.85
CA ASP A 792 37.81 -19.89 -14.40
C ASP A 792 38.84 -19.25 -13.48
N ALA A 793 38.44 -18.77 -12.30
CA ALA A 793 39.38 -18.22 -11.34
C ALA A 793 40.29 -19.32 -10.77
N THR A 794 41.59 -19.05 -10.78
CA THR A 794 42.62 -20.00 -10.31
C THR A 794 43.29 -19.57 -9.01
N LEU A 795 42.90 -18.41 -8.47
CA LEU A 795 43.51 -17.80 -7.29
C LEU A 795 42.45 -17.43 -6.25
N LEU A 796 42.81 -17.55 -4.97
CA LEU A 796 41.99 -17.16 -3.81
C LEU A 796 42.87 -16.44 -2.79
N THR A 797 42.39 -15.34 -2.22
CA THR A 797 43.20 -14.54 -1.28
C THR A 797 43.49 -15.25 0.05
N SER A 798 42.54 -16.04 0.56
CA SER A 798 42.64 -16.69 1.88
C SER A 798 41.80 -17.96 1.97
N ASP A 799 42.30 -18.94 2.72
CA ASP A 799 41.65 -20.23 3.05
C ASP A 799 40.82 -20.18 4.36
N ILE A 800 40.57 -18.97 4.87
CA ILE A 800 39.88 -18.74 6.15
C ILE A 800 38.45 -19.30 6.15
N ASP A 801 37.78 -19.32 5.00
CA ASP A 801 36.40 -19.80 4.87
C ASP A 801 36.36 -21.29 4.54
N GLU A 802 35.72 -22.07 5.40
CA GLU A 802 35.66 -23.52 5.26
C GLU A 802 34.97 -23.98 3.98
N ARG A 803 34.07 -23.16 3.42
CA ARG A 803 33.36 -23.44 2.16
C ARG A 803 34.28 -23.38 0.94
N ASP A 804 35.38 -22.64 1.04
CA ASP A 804 36.33 -22.47 -0.06
C ASP A 804 37.44 -23.53 -0.05
N ARG A 805 37.76 -24.11 1.13
CA ARG A 805 38.83 -25.09 1.31
C ARG A 805 38.75 -26.30 0.36
N PRO A 806 37.57 -26.88 0.04
CA PRO A 806 37.49 -28.01 -0.90
C PRO A 806 38.02 -27.71 -2.31
N PHE A 807 38.09 -26.43 -2.69
CA PHE A 807 38.54 -25.99 -4.02
C PHE A 807 40.02 -25.59 -4.04
N ILE A 808 40.68 -25.51 -2.89
CA ILE A 808 42.13 -25.24 -2.82
C ILE A 808 42.89 -26.47 -3.31
N VAL A 809 43.85 -26.26 -4.21
CA VAL A 809 44.65 -27.35 -4.78
C VAL A 809 45.52 -27.97 -3.68
N PRO A 810 45.32 -29.24 -3.29
CA PRO A 810 46.06 -29.85 -2.19
C PRO A 810 47.57 -29.86 -2.47
N GLY A 811 48.36 -29.43 -1.48
CA GLY A 811 49.82 -29.41 -1.60
C GLY A 811 50.40 -28.36 -2.55
N SER A 812 49.57 -27.48 -3.14
CA SER A 812 50.08 -26.40 -3.99
C SER A 812 50.82 -25.35 -3.17
N GLU A 813 51.97 -24.89 -3.67
CA GLU A 813 52.63 -23.71 -3.13
C GLU A 813 51.80 -22.44 -3.38
N ARG A 814 51.91 -21.49 -2.44
CA ARG A 814 51.34 -20.14 -2.60
C ARG A 814 52.04 -19.41 -3.73
N THR A 815 51.35 -18.45 -4.35
CA THR A 815 51.99 -17.57 -5.35
C THR A 815 52.97 -16.59 -4.69
N SER A 816 53.74 -15.86 -5.49
CA SER A 816 54.68 -14.82 -5.02
C SER A 816 53.99 -13.71 -4.21
N GLU A 817 52.75 -13.39 -4.58
CA GLU A 817 51.89 -12.40 -3.91
C GLU A 817 51.24 -12.98 -2.65
N GLY A 818 51.40 -14.28 -2.43
CA GLY A 818 50.80 -15.01 -1.33
C GLY A 818 49.38 -15.49 -1.61
N PHE A 819 48.92 -15.68 -2.84
CA PHE A 819 47.59 -16.23 -3.10
C PHE A 819 47.57 -17.76 -3.02
N TYR A 820 46.43 -18.34 -2.65
CA TYR A 820 46.18 -19.78 -2.75
C TYR A 820 45.81 -20.13 -4.19
N ARG A 821 46.25 -21.30 -4.67
CA ARG A 821 45.79 -21.85 -5.94
C ARG A 821 44.48 -22.61 -5.72
N VAL A 822 43.49 -22.32 -6.54
CA VAL A 822 42.18 -23.00 -6.51
C VAL A 822 41.86 -23.64 -7.84
N LYS A 823 41.08 -24.72 -7.78
CA LYS A 823 40.46 -25.36 -8.92
C LYS A 823 39.08 -24.73 -9.13
N GLY A 824 38.92 -23.98 -10.21
CA GLY A 824 37.62 -23.50 -10.66
C GLY A 824 36.70 -24.62 -11.14
N GLY A 825 35.61 -24.24 -11.80
CA GLY A 825 34.66 -25.17 -12.42
C GLY A 825 33.25 -25.06 -11.84
N LEU A 826 32.35 -25.88 -12.37
CA LEU A 826 30.91 -25.79 -12.09
C LEU A 826 30.59 -26.04 -10.59
N ASP A 827 31.32 -26.95 -9.95
CA ASP A 827 31.14 -27.23 -8.51
C ASP A 827 31.44 -26.00 -7.63
N ALA A 828 32.47 -25.23 -7.99
CA ALA A 828 32.87 -24.03 -7.25
C ALA A 828 31.82 -22.92 -7.41
N VAL A 829 31.33 -22.69 -8.63
CA VAL A 829 30.27 -21.69 -8.86
C VAL A 829 28.94 -22.09 -8.23
N ILE A 830 28.57 -23.37 -8.23
CA ILE A 830 27.36 -23.86 -7.55
C ILE A 830 27.49 -23.63 -6.04
N ALA A 831 28.62 -24.04 -5.44
CA ALA A 831 28.84 -23.88 -4.00
C ALA A 831 28.74 -22.40 -3.56
N ARG A 832 29.36 -21.50 -4.32
CA ARG A 832 29.31 -20.06 -4.08
C ARG A 832 27.94 -19.48 -4.36
N GLY A 833 27.30 -19.83 -5.46
CA GLY A 833 25.94 -19.41 -5.79
C GLY A 833 24.92 -19.79 -4.71
N LEU A 834 25.02 -21.02 -4.17
CA LEU A 834 24.20 -21.46 -3.04
C LEU A 834 24.49 -20.67 -1.75
N ALA A 835 25.75 -20.30 -1.51
CA ALA A 835 26.12 -19.48 -0.36
C ALA A 835 25.61 -18.03 -0.47
N TYR A 836 25.53 -17.49 -1.69
CA TYR A 836 25.15 -16.11 -1.95
C TYR A 836 23.63 -15.92 -2.11
N ALA A 837 22.91 -16.96 -2.55
CA ALA A 837 21.47 -16.90 -2.83
C ALA A 837 20.61 -16.30 -1.69
N PRO A 838 20.90 -16.51 -0.40
CA PRO A 838 20.16 -15.85 0.68
C PRO A 838 20.41 -14.35 0.79
N TYR A 839 21.49 -13.82 0.22
CA TYR A 839 21.90 -12.42 0.37
C TYR A 839 21.66 -11.58 -0.89
N ALA A 840 21.16 -12.20 -1.96
CA ALA A 840 20.92 -11.57 -3.24
C ALA A 840 19.54 -11.92 -3.81
N ASP A 841 18.99 -10.98 -4.58
CA ASP A 841 17.73 -11.18 -5.30
C ASP A 841 17.93 -12.06 -6.52
N LEU A 842 19.06 -11.87 -7.22
CA LEU A 842 19.49 -12.68 -8.35
C LEU A 842 20.87 -13.28 -8.10
N VAL A 843 21.11 -14.46 -8.66
CA VAL A 843 22.44 -15.07 -8.72
C VAL A 843 22.89 -15.19 -10.18
N TRP A 844 24.16 -14.89 -10.41
CA TRP A 844 24.82 -14.96 -11.71
C TRP A 844 26.16 -15.66 -11.52
N PHE A 845 26.51 -16.58 -12.41
CA PHE A 845 27.90 -17.02 -12.56
C PHE A 845 28.41 -16.58 -13.92
N GLU A 846 29.66 -16.11 -13.97
CA GLU A 846 30.28 -15.79 -15.25
C GLU A 846 30.66 -17.08 -15.99
N SER A 847 30.17 -17.22 -17.22
CA SER A 847 30.49 -18.33 -18.11
C SER A 847 31.64 -17.99 -19.06
N SER A 848 32.42 -18.99 -19.48
CA SER A 848 33.52 -18.82 -20.42
C SER A 848 33.12 -18.99 -21.90
N ARG A 849 31.92 -19.54 -22.13
CA ARG A 849 31.32 -19.80 -23.45
C ARG A 849 29.79 -19.82 -23.32
N PRO A 850 29.05 -19.59 -24.43
CA PRO A 850 27.60 -19.68 -24.40
C PRO A 850 27.17 -21.16 -24.43
N ASP A 851 26.91 -21.73 -23.26
CA ASP A 851 26.58 -23.14 -23.07
C ASP A 851 25.29 -23.30 -22.26
N LEU A 852 24.23 -23.80 -22.92
CA LEU A 852 22.92 -24.01 -22.29
C LEU A 852 22.93 -25.16 -21.29
N GLU A 853 23.83 -26.13 -21.41
CA GLU A 853 23.91 -27.26 -20.49
C GLU A 853 24.57 -26.85 -19.17
N GLU A 854 25.66 -26.06 -19.24
CA GLU A 854 26.26 -25.45 -18.04
C GLU A 854 25.25 -24.54 -17.32
N ALA A 855 24.48 -23.75 -18.07
CA ALA A 855 23.42 -22.91 -17.53
C ALA A 855 22.32 -23.75 -16.85
N ARG A 856 21.86 -24.83 -17.50
CA ARG A 856 20.85 -25.73 -16.96
C ARG A 856 21.30 -26.38 -15.64
N LEU A 857 22.51 -26.93 -15.61
CA LEU A 857 23.06 -27.60 -14.43
C LEU A 857 23.20 -26.63 -13.23
N PHE A 858 23.65 -25.40 -13.48
CA PHE A 858 23.71 -24.38 -12.44
C PHE A 858 22.30 -24.02 -11.93
N ALA A 859 21.36 -23.75 -12.83
CA ALA A 859 20.00 -23.37 -12.46
C ALA A 859 19.31 -24.45 -11.62
N GLU A 860 19.40 -25.70 -12.05
CA GLU A 860 18.86 -26.84 -11.31
C GLU A 860 19.47 -26.97 -9.92
N ALA A 861 20.79 -26.81 -9.78
CA ALA A 861 21.45 -26.88 -8.49
C ALA A 861 21.01 -25.75 -7.54
N ILE A 862 20.87 -24.51 -8.05
CA ILE A 862 20.37 -23.39 -7.24
C ILE A 862 18.91 -23.64 -6.85
N HIS A 863 18.05 -24.01 -7.80
CA HIS A 863 16.61 -24.20 -7.55
C HIS A 863 16.30 -25.41 -6.69
N ALA A 864 17.15 -26.44 -6.68
CA ALA A 864 17.02 -27.57 -5.77
C ALA A 864 17.06 -27.14 -4.30
N ARG A 865 17.84 -26.10 -3.96
CA ARG A 865 17.92 -25.55 -2.59
C ARG A 865 17.07 -24.31 -2.38
N TYR A 866 16.94 -23.48 -3.40
CA TYR A 866 16.20 -22.22 -3.39
C TYR A 866 15.22 -22.16 -4.57
N PRO A 867 14.10 -22.90 -4.52
CA PRO A 867 13.11 -22.92 -5.60
C PRO A 867 12.66 -21.51 -5.97
N GLY A 868 12.64 -21.21 -7.27
CA GLY A 868 12.21 -19.90 -7.77
C GLY A 868 13.23 -18.76 -7.60
N LYS A 869 14.44 -19.01 -7.07
CA LYS A 869 15.50 -17.99 -7.01
C LYS A 869 15.81 -17.48 -8.43
N LEU A 870 15.67 -16.17 -8.62
CA LEU A 870 15.90 -15.54 -9.91
C LEU A 870 17.38 -15.63 -10.29
N LEU A 871 17.66 -15.85 -11.58
CA LEU A 871 19.01 -15.92 -12.10
C LEU A 871 19.24 -14.83 -13.15
N ALA A 872 20.50 -14.45 -13.36
CA ALA A 872 20.91 -13.56 -14.42
C ALA A 872 21.99 -14.19 -15.32
N TYR A 873 21.97 -13.85 -16.61
CA TYR A 873 22.89 -14.41 -17.61
C TYR A 873 23.49 -13.32 -18.50
N ASN A 874 24.81 -13.32 -18.58
CA ASN A 874 25.58 -12.46 -19.49
C ASN A 874 25.72 -13.13 -20.86
N CYS A 875 25.01 -12.61 -21.86
CA CYS A 875 25.17 -12.96 -23.27
C CYS A 875 26.40 -12.22 -23.83
N SER A 876 27.58 -12.59 -23.35
CA SER A 876 28.82 -11.84 -23.52
C SER A 876 29.28 -11.74 -24.99
N PRO A 877 29.64 -10.54 -25.48
CA PRO A 877 30.34 -10.36 -26.75
C PRO A 877 31.78 -10.89 -26.76
N SER A 878 32.36 -11.18 -25.59
CA SER A 878 33.67 -11.84 -25.51
C SER A 878 33.62 -13.28 -26.05
N PHE A 879 32.42 -13.85 -26.19
CA PHE A 879 32.23 -15.12 -26.88
C PHE A 879 32.34 -14.96 -28.39
N ASN A 880 33.05 -15.86 -29.04
CA ASN A 880 32.84 -16.09 -30.46
C ASN A 880 31.59 -16.97 -30.65
N TRP A 881 30.42 -16.32 -30.77
CA TRP A 881 29.11 -17.00 -30.82
C TRP A 881 29.03 -18.07 -31.91
N LYS A 882 29.40 -17.74 -33.15
CA LYS A 882 29.32 -18.66 -34.30
C LYS A 882 30.37 -19.76 -34.28
N LYS A 883 31.44 -19.61 -33.50
CA LYS A 883 32.41 -20.69 -33.26
C LYS A 883 31.85 -21.75 -32.29
N ASN A 884 30.93 -21.37 -31.41
CA ASN A 884 30.42 -22.25 -30.35
C ASN A 884 29.01 -22.78 -30.64
N LEU A 885 28.15 -22.01 -31.31
CA LEU A 885 26.73 -22.32 -31.51
C LEU A 885 26.29 -22.12 -32.97
N ASP A 886 25.34 -22.93 -33.41
CA ASP A 886 24.63 -22.78 -34.68
C ASP A 886 23.50 -21.73 -34.59
N ASP A 887 23.02 -21.25 -35.75
CA ASP A 887 22.04 -20.18 -35.87
C ASP A 887 20.70 -20.50 -35.20
N ALA A 888 20.25 -21.75 -35.30
CA ALA A 888 18.99 -22.18 -34.71
C ALA A 888 19.07 -22.23 -33.18
N THR A 889 20.25 -22.54 -32.63
CA THR A 889 20.49 -22.47 -31.18
C THR A 889 20.62 -21.02 -30.70
N ILE A 890 21.33 -20.17 -31.44
CA ILE A 890 21.44 -18.72 -31.13
C ILE A 890 20.05 -18.07 -31.09
N ALA A 891 19.19 -18.35 -32.09
CA ALA A 891 17.86 -17.75 -32.19
C ALA A 891 16.94 -18.08 -31.00
N ARG A 892 17.11 -19.25 -30.37
CA ARG A 892 16.31 -19.68 -29.21
C ARG A 892 17.01 -19.49 -27.86
N PHE A 893 18.28 -19.07 -27.86
CA PHE A 893 19.16 -19.07 -26.68
C PHE A 893 18.55 -18.34 -25.48
N ASN A 894 18.12 -17.08 -25.67
CA ASN A 894 17.48 -16.31 -24.61
C ASN A 894 16.23 -17.00 -24.06
N SER A 895 15.36 -17.52 -24.94
CA SER A 895 14.12 -18.18 -24.54
C SER A 895 14.34 -19.46 -23.73
N GLU A 896 15.38 -20.23 -24.04
CA GLU A 896 15.74 -21.43 -23.28
C GLU A 896 16.27 -21.05 -21.88
N LEU A 897 17.12 -20.02 -21.80
CA LEU A 897 17.56 -19.47 -20.52
C LEU A 897 16.38 -18.98 -19.66
N GLY A 898 15.40 -18.31 -20.27
CA GLY A 898 14.19 -17.83 -19.58
C GLY A 898 13.40 -18.96 -18.91
N LYS A 899 13.31 -20.13 -19.57
CA LYS A 899 12.66 -21.35 -19.02
C LYS A 899 13.42 -21.92 -17.82
N MET A 900 14.74 -21.75 -17.78
CA MET A 900 15.59 -22.19 -16.68
C MET A 900 15.61 -21.21 -15.49
N GLY A 901 14.87 -20.09 -15.57
CA GLY A 901 14.79 -19.09 -14.49
C GLY A 901 15.81 -17.95 -14.59
N TYR A 902 16.55 -17.83 -15.70
CA TYR A 902 17.35 -16.64 -16.02
C TYR A 902 16.46 -15.50 -16.46
N LYS A 903 15.89 -14.79 -15.49
CA LYS A 903 14.89 -13.73 -15.69
C LYS A 903 15.48 -12.40 -16.14
N PHE A 904 16.77 -12.16 -15.89
CA PHE A 904 17.48 -10.99 -16.41
C PHE A 904 18.62 -11.43 -17.33
N GLN A 905 18.58 -11.00 -18.59
CA GLN A 905 19.56 -11.41 -19.60
C GLN A 905 20.08 -10.16 -20.32
N PHE A 906 21.40 -10.07 -20.49
CA PHE A 906 21.99 -8.84 -20.98
C PHE A 906 23.24 -9.07 -21.83
N ILE A 907 23.50 -8.15 -22.75
CA ILE A 907 24.73 -8.09 -23.54
C ILE A 907 25.57 -6.92 -23.01
N THR A 908 26.69 -7.22 -22.35
CA THR A 908 27.53 -6.25 -21.64
C THR A 908 28.09 -5.15 -22.55
N LEU A 909 28.69 -5.52 -23.69
CA LEU A 909 29.47 -4.60 -24.55
C LEU A 909 28.72 -4.13 -25.81
N ALA A 910 27.39 -4.23 -25.82
CA ALA A 910 26.58 -3.90 -27.00
C ALA A 910 26.81 -2.46 -27.47
N GLY A 911 26.80 -1.50 -26.55
CA GLY A 911 27.01 -0.08 -26.85
C GLY A 911 28.40 0.21 -27.41
N TRP A 912 29.45 -0.39 -26.84
CA TRP A 912 30.83 -0.24 -27.31
C TRP A 912 31.00 -0.75 -28.74
N HIS A 913 30.54 -1.97 -29.03
CA HIS A 913 30.66 -2.54 -30.37
C HIS A 913 29.84 -1.75 -31.40
N ALA A 914 28.63 -1.32 -31.04
CA ALA A 914 27.78 -0.53 -31.94
C ALA A 914 28.44 0.82 -32.31
N VAL A 915 28.98 1.55 -31.33
CA VAL A 915 29.64 2.85 -31.56
C VAL A 915 30.90 2.69 -32.40
N ASN A 916 31.78 1.77 -32.04
CA ASN A 916 33.06 1.61 -32.74
C ASN A 916 32.86 1.13 -34.18
N LEU A 917 31.96 0.17 -34.40
CA LEU A 917 31.70 -0.35 -35.75
C LEU A 917 31.06 0.70 -36.66
N SER A 918 30.05 1.42 -36.16
CA SER A 918 29.37 2.47 -36.95
C SER A 918 30.33 3.61 -37.28
N ALA A 919 31.11 4.09 -36.31
CA ALA A 919 32.11 5.13 -36.54
C ALA A 919 33.19 4.70 -37.54
N TYR A 920 33.71 3.48 -37.42
CA TYR A 920 34.74 2.96 -38.35
C TYR A 920 34.20 2.82 -39.77
N LYS A 921 33.04 2.19 -39.95
CA LYS A 921 32.43 2.00 -41.28
C LYS A 921 32.15 3.34 -41.96
N LEU A 922 31.47 4.26 -41.27
CA LEU A 922 31.19 5.58 -41.81
C LEU A 922 32.49 6.31 -42.17
N SER A 923 33.49 6.28 -41.30
CA SER A 923 34.78 6.95 -41.56
C SER A 923 35.52 6.35 -42.75
N GLN A 924 35.51 5.02 -42.88
CA GLN A 924 36.13 4.33 -44.00
C GLN A 924 35.44 4.69 -45.32
N GLU A 925 34.11 4.60 -45.37
CA GLU A 925 33.34 4.92 -46.57
C GLU A 925 33.48 6.41 -46.91
N TYR A 926 33.38 7.30 -45.92
CA TYR A 926 33.55 8.74 -46.12
C TYR A 926 34.96 9.11 -46.60
N ALA A 927 36.00 8.42 -46.13
CA ALA A 927 37.36 8.62 -46.64
C ALA A 927 37.52 8.19 -48.12
N LEU A 928 36.71 7.24 -48.59
CA LEU A 928 36.77 6.72 -49.96
C LEU A 928 35.95 7.56 -50.95
N GLU A 929 34.75 7.97 -50.56
CA GLU A 929 33.79 8.59 -51.48
C GLU A 929 33.20 9.92 -50.98
N GLY A 930 33.46 10.34 -49.73
CA GLY A 930 32.98 11.60 -49.16
C GLY A 930 31.49 11.58 -48.83
N MET A 931 30.78 12.65 -49.22
CA MET A 931 29.37 12.87 -48.86
C MET A 931 28.39 11.72 -49.15
N PRO A 932 28.49 10.94 -50.25
CA PRO A 932 27.61 9.80 -50.49
C PRO A 932 27.54 8.81 -49.33
N ALA A 933 28.64 8.60 -48.60
CA ALA A 933 28.66 7.72 -47.43
C ALA A 933 27.78 8.25 -46.29
N TYR A 934 27.87 9.55 -46.02
CA TYR A 934 27.05 10.19 -44.99
C TYR A 934 25.58 10.27 -45.41
N VAL A 935 25.30 10.54 -46.70
CA VAL A 935 23.93 10.54 -47.23
C VAL A 935 23.29 9.17 -47.10
N ARG A 936 24.01 8.06 -47.33
CA ARG A 936 23.46 6.71 -47.09
C ARG A 936 23.04 6.50 -45.63
N LEU A 937 23.85 6.94 -44.66
CA LEU A 937 23.47 6.90 -43.26
C LEU A 937 22.19 7.70 -43.00
N GLN A 938 22.09 8.90 -43.57
CA GLN A 938 20.91 9.76 -43.42
C GLN A 938 19.65 9.15 -44.04
N GLU A 939 19.78 8.51 -45.22
CA GLU A 939 18.67 7.79 -45.87
C GLU A 939 18.21 6.58 -45.04
N GLU A 940 19.14 5.87 -44.38
CA GLU A 940 18.79 4.82 -43.42
C GLU A 940 18.02 5.38 -42.20
N GLU A 941 18.42 6.55 -41.68
CA GLU A 941 17.69 7.24 -40.61
C GLU A 941 16.27 7.63 -41.04
N PHE A 942 16.09 8.16 -42.26
CA PHE A 942 14.77 8.46 -42.81
C PHE A 942 13.92 7.21 -42.97
N ALA A 943 14.48 6.12 -43.46
CA ALA A 943 13.76 4.85 -43.63
C ALA A 943 13.27 4.23 -42.31
N LEU A 944 13.97 4.52 -41.21
CA LEU A 944 13.59 4.06 -39.87
C LEU A 944 12.58 4.99 -39.17
N ALA A 945 12.32 6.18 -39.70
CA ALA A 945 11.44 7.16 -39.05
C ALA A 945 10.01 6.63 -38.86
N ASP A 946 9.48 5.93 -39.86
CA ASP A 946 8.16 5.29 -39.81
C ASP A 946 8.07 4.13 -38.80
N GLN A 947 9.21 3.61 -38.34
CA GLN A 947 9.30 2.54 -37.34
C GLN A 947 9.52 3.06 -35.92
N GLY A 948 9.47 4.39 -35.73
CA GLY A 948 9.60 5.04 -34.41
C GLY A 948 10.96 5.67 -34.13
N TYR A 949 11.90 5.63 -35.07
CA TYR A 949 13.15 6.39 -34.97
C TYR A 949 12.88 7.89 -35.15
N SER A 950 13.50 8.75 -34.34
CA SER A 950 13.25 10.20 -34.42
C SER A 950 14.48 11.08 -34.34
N ALA A 951 15.67 10.50 -34.14
CA ALA A 951 16.90 11.28 -33.99
C ALA A 951 17.38 11.95 -35.29
N VAL A 952 16.78 11.60 -36.44
CA VAL A 952 16.93 12.34 -37.69
C VAL A 952 16.55 13.83 -37.54
N ARG A 953 15.57 14.12 -36.68
CA ARG A 953 15.22 15.48 -36.21
C ARG A 953 15.99 15.77 -34.92
N HIS A 954 17.30 15.90 -35.08
CA HIS A 954 18.23 15.93 -33.95
C HIS A 954 18.03 17.12 -33.01
N GLN A 955 17.53 18.28 -33.48
CA GLN A 955 17.21 19.43 -32.61
C GLN A 955 16.01 19.11 -31.72
N ALA A 956 14.92 18.60 -32.30
CA ALA A 956 13.78 18.13 -31.55
C ALA A 956 14.12 16.99 -30.58
N GLU A 957 14.95 16.03 -31.02
CA GLU A 957 15.38 14.86 -30.23
C GLU A 957 16.10 15.24 -28.93
N VAL A 958 16.94 16.29 -28.97
CA VAL A 958 17.65 16.78 -27.78
C VAL A 958 16.85 17.82 -26.99
N GLY A 959 15.65 18.16 -27.44
CA GLY A 959 14.68 18.96 -26.71
C GLY A 959 14.62 20.44 -27.06
N ALA A 960 15.08 20.86 -28.24
CA ALA A 960 14.96 22.26 -28.69
C ALA A 960 13.52 22.77 -28.57
N GLY A 961 12.53 22.00 -29.03
CA GLY A 961 11.12 22.37 -28.92
C GLY A 961 10.60 22.44 -27.48
N TRP A 962 11.16 21.63 -26.58
CA TRP A 962 10.85 21.72 -25.16
C TRP A 962 11.38 23.01 -24.54
N PHE A 963 12.62 23.38 -24.87
CA PHE A 963 13.22 24.62 -24.38
C PHE A 963 12.56 25.86 -24.97
N ASP A 964 12.11 25.81 -26.23
CA ASP A 964 11.30 26.87 -26.83
C ASP A 964 9.97 27.02 -26.10
N ARG A 965 9.31 25.90 -25.79
CA ARG A 965 8.06 25.94 -25.02
C ARG A 965 8.28 26.52 -23.63
N LEU A 966 9.39 26.16 -22.97
CA LEU A 966 9.77 26.71 -21.68
C LEU A 966 10.02 28.23 -21.77
N LEU A 967 10.82 28.67 -22.75
CA LEU A 967 11.13 30.07 -22.98
C LEU A 967 9.87 30.90 -23.20
N LEU A 968 8.99 30.46 -24.12
CA LEU A 968 7.71 31.11 -24.38
C LEU A 968 6.81 31.13 -23.14
N SER A 969 6.82 30.08 -22.31
CA SER A 969 6.03 30.04 -21.09
C SER A 969 6.54 31.06 -20.05
N ILE A 970 7.85 31.24 -19.93
CA ILE A 970 8.47 32.20 -19.00
C ILE A 970 8.24 33.64 -19.46
N THR A 971 8.29 33.88 -20.77
CA THR A 971 8.12 35.23 -21.35
C THR A 971 6.68 35.59 -21.68
N GLY A 972 5.69 34.79 -21.25
CA GLY A 972 4.27 35.06 -21.56
C GLY A 972 3.93 35.01 -23.06
N GLY A 973 4.75 34.33 -23.86
CA GLY A 973 4.60 34.21 -25.31
C GLY A 973 5.41 35.21 -26.14
N GLU A 974 6.15 36.13 -25.52
CA GLU A 974 6.75 37.28 -26.22
C GLU A 974 8.22 37.11 -26.67
N SER A 975 8.75 35.88 -26.74
CA SER A 975 10.16 35.68 -27.10
C SER A 975 10.39 35.61 -28.61
N SER A 976 11.34 36.39 -29.12
CA SER A 976 11.81 36.35 -30.51
C SER A 976 13.04 35.46 -30.71
N THR A 977 13.55 34.82 -29.66
CA THR A 977 14.77 34.01 -29.67
C THR A 977 14.49 32.51 -29.52
N THR A 978 13.33 32.03 -29.99
CA THR A 978 13.03 30.60 -30.09
C THR A 978 13.91 29.93 -31.14
N ALA A 979 14.37 28.71 -30.88
CA ALA A 979 15.38 28.02 -31.67
C ALA A 979 14.82 27.24 -32.87
N LEU A 980 13.64 26.63 -32.76
CA LEU A 980 13.06 25.81 -33.84
C LEU A 980 12.40 26.65 -34.94
N SER A 981 11.79 27.78 -34.59
CA SER A 981 11.15 28.66 -35.58
C SER A 981 12.18 29.28 -36.52
N GLY A 982 12.12 28.95 -37.81
CA GLY A 982 13.10 29.40 -38.81
C GLY A 982 14.40 28.59 -38.84
N SER A 983 14.41 27.40 -38.22
CA SER A 983 15.53 26.46 -38.29
C SER A 983 15.48 25.65 -39.60
N THR A 984 16.65 25.22 -40.09
CA THR A 984 16.74 24.31 -41.24
C THR A 984 16.02 22.98 -40.98
N GLU A 985 15.96 22.51 -39.73
CA GLU A 985 15.15 21.35 -39.34
C GLU A 985 13.66 21.61 -39.61
N SER A 986 13.14 22.80 -39.25
CA SER A 986 11.74 23.15 -39.51
C SER A 986 11.39 23.34 -40.98
N GLU A 987 12.36 23.70 -41.82
CA GLU A 987 12.13 23.95 -43.26
C GLU A 987 12.35 22.71 -44.13
N GLN A 988 13.26 21.81 -43.76
CA GLN A 988 13.67 20.67 -44.61
C GLN A 988 13.13 19.31 -44.12
N PHE A 989 12.63 19.23 -42.88
CA PHE A 989 12.13 17.98 -42.28
C PHE A 989 10.64 18.02 -41.95
N HIS A 990 9.96 19.16 -42.18
CA HIS A 990 8.50 19.32 -42.11
C HIS A 990 7.91 19.56 -43.51
N ASP A 991 8.10 18.63 -44.45
CA ASP A 991 7.36 18.66 -45.71
C ASP A 991 6.13 17.73 -45.63
N GLN A 992 4.95 18.36 -45.66
CA GLN A 992 3.79 17.77 -46.33
C GLN A 992 4.24 17.41 -47.74
N LYS A 993 3.97 16.16 -48.17
CA LYS A 993 4.01 15.73 -49.57
C LYS A 993 3.77 16.90 -50.52
N LYS A 994 4.78 17.28 -51.30
CA LYS A 994 4.56 17.85 -52.62
C LYS A 994 4.27 16.73 -53.61
#